data_AF-A0A1U7LK21-F1
#
_entry.id   AF-A0A1U7LK21-F1
#
_cell.length_a   1.000
_cell.length_b   1.000
_cell.length_c   1.000
_cell.angle_alpha   90.00
_cell.angle_beta   90.00
_cell.angle_gamma   90.00
#
_symmetry.space_group_name_H-M   'P 1'
#
loop_
_entity.id
_entity.type
_entity.pdbx_description
1 polymer ?
#
loop_
_entity_poly.entity_id
_entity_poly.type
_entity_poly.pdbx_seq_one_letter_code
_entity_poly.pdbx_strand_id
1 'polypeptide(L)'
;MNIPRIFRVGLFAPIKPGKPFAILLRRLDSSKVDSPDAKDDRPPKIKEKLYNLPSQLESRRSNLSKKFSNAMEQLQTSLFFAGKRLNEITGYSDIEVLKKAIEEQEIALKKTLSKVQQAKETYSKAVATRSSSQREVSELLQRKDTWTKSIAEHFTNLYMNNHENEQAESQSQIALAETEGAADEIRTELARTLLARYHEEQIWSDKIRRASTWGTWGLMGFNILLFIVVQLGLEPWKRSRLINSFEEKVRSVIAEEKTKEGGISRIIEAEELKTLADNSSKPDENLESFPTVVSADLPSLFSSLANFKHVQDVMNDEQIIARRRELALFGIACTAGGAISSLLRNVFSFLRGHPTFVILLERSRKISGLIFLLLTLFRPNTPFLLRKQPVLCPTRSVTLNQVMRGARKKQAKRKPQSPALKGCPQLKGVCNKIYVEKPKKPNSAQRKVARVRLSTGKTVICYIPGEGHNAQEHSVVLVRGGRVQDLPGVRYKLVRGSRDLGGVVNRVNSRSKYGTKKPAPVEKEKKSQIYPETVPIPMETINVAILIVSDTAATSPHTDKSFGAISSVLKKPFNVLHKAIVPDEPQQIKDRVFEWTQQRIPLILTSGGTGFGKRDVTPEAILPLIERQTPGLIHAMFEGGLKNTPMAILSRPVAGICQNSIIVTLPGSPKAVIESLSSIIGVMEHACQLAFGGDSRLIHQGEINTYGHSCAHIKARLSDPIHARARVSPYPLMPLPTALALIMQNTFPLETCIMKIDSTLVNYIIATDIVSRDPVPAFRASIVDGYAVHSSDGPGIYRLHSIAHAKANGTMELPTGFISRIATGAAIPDGADAIVMVEDTTLISTDGYEEKEIEILVSVKPGENIRDIGSDLAARTIVLHKGTKITSVGGEVGILNSMGMTEIKVIRRPIIGVLSTGNEVVEPGSLIRRGEVYDSNRPAIITLLRSLSFEVVDLGICGDNPDSLKQKLQTPNIDVLISSGGVSMGDLDLLKPLLLELDYKIHFGRVAMKPGKPTTFATSPNGQIFFGLPGNPASAIVTTFVFVLPALGRLSGDFKDERYVHVVLKDEWMRLDEREEFVRANIFSEETGRLTARIITGGQRSSRVGSMVGANALLHFPCRTKSKLGIKSGEIVKGIMLVTL
;
A
#
# COMPACT_ATOMS: atom_id res chain seq x y z
N MET A 1 26.10 -32.84 50.01
CA MET A 1 27.21 -33.30 49.14
C MET A 1 26.98 -32.78 47.72
N ASN A 2 27.88 -31.89 47.29
CA ASN A 2 28.34 -31.50 45.93
C ASN A 2 27.46 -31.86 44.69
N ILE A 3 26.87 -30.93 43.89
CA ILE A 3 27.38 -29.81 42.99
C ILE A 3 27.45 -30.26 41.48
N PRO A 4 27.20 -29.43 40.40
CA PRO A 4 25.96 -29.30 39.56
C PRO A 4 26.24 -29.55 38.03
N ARG A 5 25.34 -29.50 37.01
CA ARG A 5 24.49 -28.47 36.33
C ARG A 5 25.21 -27.32 35.54
N ILE A 6 24.88 -27.22 34.22
CA ILE A 6 24.57 -26.02 33.38
C ILE A 6 25.61 -25.38 32.39
N PHE A 7 25.02 -25.05 31.22
CA PHE A 7 25.34 -24.25 30.02
C PHE A 7 26.15 -22.91 30.10
N ARG A 8 26.66 -22.52 28.90
CA ARG A 8 26.78 -21.17 28.23
C ARG A 8 28.08 -20.32 28.33
N VAL A 9 28.59 -19.98 27.12
CA VAL A 9 28.95 -18.64 26.54
C VAL A 9 30.28 -17.94 26.87
N GLY A 10 30.95 -17.47 25.78
CA GLY A 10 31.84 -16.29 25.70
C GLY A 10 33.30 -16.56 26.11
N LEU A 11 34.34 -15.84 25.69
CA LEU A 11 34.58 -14.72 24.76
C LEU A 11 36.12 -14.48 24.81
N PHE A 12 36.68 -13.80 23.81
CA PHE A 12 38.01 -13.13 23.77
C PHE A 12 39.32 -13.95 23.66
N ALA A 13 39.99 -13.78 22.50
CA ALA A 13 41.33 -13.19 22.21
C ALA A 13 42.50 -13.34 23.24
N PRO A 14 43.79 -13.02 22.92
CA PRO A 14 44.44 -12.66 21.64
C PRO A 14 45.90 -13.24 21.43
N ILE A 15 46.52 -12.86 20.29
CA ILE A 15 47.97 -12.63 20.01
C ILE A 15 48.93 -13.81 19.67
N LYS A 16 49.60 -13.61 18.51
CA LYS A 16 50.80 -14.22 17.85
C LYS A 16 51.99 -14.52 18.81
N PRO A 17 53.06 -15.32 18.48
CA PRO A 17 53.73 -15.44 17.16
C PRO A 17 54.45 -16.78 16.78
N GLY A 18 54.86 -16.88 15.51
CA GLY A 18 56.18 -17.35 15.01
C GLY A 18 56.78 -18.75 15.35
N LYS A 19 56.89 -19.59 14.30
CA LYS A 19 57.86 -20.69 13.99
C LYS A 19 57.94 -21.93 14.92
N PRO A 20 58.13 -23.14 14.35
CA PRO A 20 59.49 -23.68 14.24
C PRO A 20 59.84 -24.42 12.92
N PHE A 21 61.16 -24.60 12.73
CA PHE A 21 61.86 -25.52 11.82
C PHE A 21 61.39 -26.98 12.00
N ALA A 22 61.07 -27.73 10.95
CA ALA A 22 61.92 -28.61 10.13
C ALA A 22 62.24 -30.00 10.73
N ILE A 23 62.02 -31.06 9.94
CA ILE A 23 62.66 -32.40 9.94
C ILE A 23 62.02 -33.15 8.75
N LEU A 24 62.66 -33.97 7.91
CA LEU A 24 64.06 -34.30 7.66
C LEU A 24 64.01 -35.35 6.54
N LEU A 25 64.60 -35.08 5.36
CA LEU A 25 65.20 -36.13 4.53
C LEU A 25 66.47 -35.57 3.88
N ARG A 26 67.57 -35.80 4.61
CA ARG A 26 68.96 -36.05 4.17
C ARG A 26 68.99 -36.76 2.79
N ARG A 27 69.98 -36.67 1.90
CA ARG A 27 71.39 -36.23 1.81
C ARG A 27 71.72 -36.46 0.30
N LEU A 28 72.45 -35.66 -0.46
CA LEU A 28 73.91 -35.53 -0.49
C LEU A 28 74.31 -34.59 -1.65
N ASP A 29 75.48 -34.02 -1.48
CA ASP A 29 76.15 -33.01 -2.30
C ASP A 29 76.56 -33.40 -3.72
N SER A 30 76.82 -32.34 -4.47
CA SER A 30 77.65 -32.19 -5.65
C SER A 30 78.60 -33.33 -6.02
N SER A 31 78.49 -33.77 -7.27
CA SER A 31 79.67 -33.86 -8.15
C SER A 31 79.27 -33.70 -9.61
N LYS A 32 80.05 -32.84 -10.25
CA LYS A 32 80.28 -32.75 -11.69
C LYS A 32 80.62 -34.14 -12.26
N VAL A 33 80.35 -34.31 -13.57
CA VAL A 33 81.11 -35.12 -14.54
C VAL A 33 80.40 -36.37 -15.13
N ASP A 34 80.35 -36.33 -16.46
CA ASP A 34 80.28 -37.39 -17.48
C ASP A 34 78.95 -38.02 -17.94
N SER A 35 78.51 -37.50 -19.10
CA SER A 35 78.05 -38.27 -20.27
C SER A 35 79.07 -39.34 -20.67
N PRO A 36 78.71 -40.47 -21.31
CA PRO A 36 78.67 -40.49 -22.80
C PRO A 36 77.66 -41.56 -23.33
N ASP A 37 77.42 -41.87 -24.61
CA ASP A 37 77.96 -41.68 -25.97
C ASP A 37 76.78 -42.06 -26.90
N ALA A 38 76.63 -41.71 -28.18
CA ALA A 38 77.47 -41.77 -29.38
C ALA A 38 76.53 -41.34 -30.55
N LYS A 39 76.90 -40.95 -31.78
CA LYS A 39 78.10 -40.86 -32.62
C LYS A 39 77.66 -40.06 -33.87
N ASP A 40 78.50 -39.17 -34.41
CA ASP A 40 79.12 -39.30 -35.75
C ASP A 40 79.87 -38.01 -36.19
N ASP A 41 81.19 -38.19 -36.35
CA ASP A 41 82.18 -37.71 -37.33
C ASP A 41 82.20 -36.29 -37.98
N ARG A 42 83.44 -35.74 -38.01
CA ARG A 42 83.98 -34.42 -38.49
C ARG A 42 84.60 -34.57 -39.92
N PRO A 43 85.25 -33.59 -40.63
CA PRO A 43 85.70 -32.18 -40.37
C PRO A 43 85.48 -31.22 -41.61
N PRO A 44 86.16 -30.06 -41.90
CA PRO A 44 87.14 -29.21 -41.19
C PRO A 44 86.79 -27.69 -41.07
N LYS A 45 87.66 -26.94 -40.37
CA LYS A 45 87.80 -25.46 -40.18
C LYS A 45 86.89 -24.53 -41.01
N ILE A 46 86.09 -23.68 -40.35
CA ILE A 46 85.73 -22.32 -40.86
C ILE A 46 85.64 -21.31 -39.70
N LYS A 47 86.70 -20.50 -39.56
CA LYS A 47 86.62 -19.16 -38.98
C LYS A 47 85.83 -18.30 -39.98
N GLU A 48 84.53 -18.16 -39.81
CA GLU A 48 83.69 -17.10 -40.40
C GLU A 48 82.21 -17.40 -40.08
N LYS A 49 81.48 -16.42 -39.55
CA LYS A 49 80.08 -16.44 -39.05
C LYS A 49 79.88 -16.73 -37.55
N LEU A 50 80.34 -15.78 -36.73
CA LEU A 50 79.74 -15.48 -35.43
C LEU A 50 79.13 -14.06 -35.47
N TYR A 51 77.96 -13.94 -36.09
CA TYR A 51 77.06 -12.80 -35.90
C TYR A 51 75.64 -13.34 -35.70
N ASN A 52 74.94 -12.83 -34.68
CA ASN A 52 73.56 -13.10 -34.26
C ASN A 52 73.33 -14.23 -33.23
N LEU A 53 73.88 -14.07 -32.02
CA LEU A 53 73.36 -14.75 -30.83
C LEU A 53 72.19 -13.93 -30.21
N PRO A 54 71.07 -14.56 -29.81
CA PRO A 54 69.90 -13.88 -29.23
C PRO A 54 70.22 -13.01 -28.00
N SER A 55 71.21 -13.41 -27.21
CA SER A 55 71.70 -12.63 -26.06
C SER A 55 72.36 -11.29 -26.45
N GLN A 56 72.91 -11.17 -27.66
CA GLN A 56 73.45 -9.91 -28.19
C GLN A 56 72.38 -9.04 -28.89
N LEU A 57 71.27 -9.63 -29.34
CA LEU A 57 70.09 -8.88 -29.81
C LEU A 57 69.32 -8.26 -28.62
N GLU A 58 69.35 -8.92 -27.46
CA GLU A 58 68.71 -8.46 -26.23
C GLU A 58 69.48 -7.32 -25.54
N SER A 59 70.81 -7.23 -25.71
CA SER A 59 71.60 -6.08 -25.24
C SER A 59 71.40 -4.83 -26.11
N ARG A 60 71.03 -4.98 -27.39
CA ARG A 60 70.71 -3.88 -28.34
C ARG A 60 69.29 -3.36 -28.25
N ARG A 61 68.41 -4.00 -27.48
CA ARG A 61 67.05 -3.51 -27.22
C ARG A 61 67.12 -2.25 -26.37
N SER A 62 66.60 -1.13 -26.88
CA SER A 62 66.59 0.16 -26.17
C SER A 62 65.97 0.01 -24.77
N ASN A 63 66.46 0.77 -23.79
CA ASN A 63 65.93 0.75 -22.42
C ASN A 63 64.41 0.97 -22.36
N LEU A 64 63.86 1.68 -23.34
CA LEU A 64 62.43 1.87 -23.50
C LEU A 64 61.69 0.57 -23.89
N SER A 65 62.26 -0.22 -24.80
CA SER A 65 61.69 -1.52 -25.19
C SER A 65 61.74 -2.55 -24.06
N LYS A 66 62.76 -2.51 -23.20
CA LYS A 66 62.87 -3.38 -22.02
C LYS A 66 61.89 -2.97 -20.92
N LYS A 67 61.74 -1.67 -20.68
CA LYS A 67 60.70 -1.14 -19.78
C LYS A 67 59.30 -1.46 -20.29
N PHE A 68 59.09 -1.42 -21.61
CA PHE A 68 57.81 -1.75 -22.22
C PHE A 68 57.49 -3.24 -22.16
N SER A 69 58.46 -4.13 -22.39
CA SER A 69 58.24 -5.58 -22.24
C SER A 69 57.94 -5.95 -20.79
N ASN A 70 58.69 -5.39 -19.82
CA ASN A 70 58.44 -5.63 -18.40
C ASN A 70 57.11 -5.03 -17.94
N ALA A 71 56.73 -3.86 -18.45
CA ALA A 71 55.42 -3.27 -18.20
C ALA A 71 54.29 -4.12 -18.78
N MET A 72 54.48 -4.72 -19.96
CA MET A 72 53.50 -5.63 -20.58
C MET A 72 53.38 -6.94 -19.80
N GLU A 73 54.47 -7.50 -19.31
CA GLU A 73 54.47 -8.71 -18.49
C GLU A 73 53.82 -8.47 -17.12
N GLN A 74 54.08 -7.31 -16.51
CA GLN A 74 53.37 -6.81 -15.32
C GLN A 74 51.89 -6.54 -15.60
N LEU A 75 51.54 -6.02 -16.78
CA LEU A 75 50.15 -5.82 -17.21
C LEU A 75 49.44 -7.16 -17.35
N GLN A 76 50.09 -8.16 -17.93
CA GLN A 76 49.52 -9.48 -18.19
C GLN A 76 49.29 -10.26 -16.88
N THR A 77 50.24 -10.20 -15.94
CA THR A 77 50.05 -10.74 -14.59
C THR A 77 49.00 -9.95 -13.81
N SER A 78 49.01 -8.61 -13.89
CA SER A 78 47.99 -7.77 -13.24
C SER A 78 46.59 -7.99 -13.82
N LEU A 79 46.46 -8.26 -15.11
CA LEU A 79 45.20 -8.63 -15.78
C LEU A 79 44.69 -9.99 -15.31
N PHE A 80 45.59 -10.96 -15.12
CA PHE A 80 45.23 -12.29 -14.61
C PHE A 80 44.77 -12.23 -13.15
N PHE A 81 45.49 -11.50 -12.30
CA PHE A 81 45.08 -11.22 -10.91
C PHE A 81 43.81 -10.37 -10.84
N ALA A 82 43.65 -9.40 -11.74
CA ALA A 82 42.44 -8.60 -11.87
C ALA A 82 41.25 -9.48 -12.29
N GLY A 83 41.43 -10.45 -13.20
CA GLY A 83 40.40 -11.40 -13.61
C GLY A 83 39.94 -12.31 -12.46
N LYS A 84 40.88 -12.81 -11.65
CA LYS A 84 40.57 -13.62 -10.45
C LYS A 84 39.86 -12.78 -9.38
N ARG A 85 40.33 -11.55 -9.13
CA ARG A 85 39.66 -10.56 -8.27
C ARG A 85 38.28 -10.16 -8.81
N LEU A 86 38.09 -10.10 -10.12
CA LEU A 86 36.78 -9.81 -10.73
C LEU A 86 35.79 -10.96 -10.50
N ASN A 87 36.24 -12.21 -10.52
CA ASN A 87 35.42 -13.37 -10.15
C ASN A 87 35.04 -13.37 -8.66
N GLU A 88 35.97 -13.02 -7.77
CA GLU A 88 35.71 -12.86 -6.33
C GLU A 88 34.77 -11.67 -6.03
N ILE A 89 34.92 -10.55 -6.75
CA ILE A 89 34.09 -9.35 -6.58
C ILE A 89 32.68 -9.55 -7.19
N THR A 90 32.56 -10.35 -8.26
CA THR A 90 31.25 -10.65 -8.86
C THR A 90 30.46 -11.67 -8.04
N GLY A 91 31.11 -12.54 -7.26
CA GLY A 91 30.47 -13.54 -6.41
C GLY A 91 30.16 -14.86 -7.12
N TYR A 92 30.89 -15.18 -8.19
CA TYR A 92 30.65 -16.39 -8.99
C TYR A 92 31.20 -17.67 -8.33
N SER A 93 32.23 -17.55 -7.48
CA SER A 93 32.83 -18.66 -6.73
C SER A 93 31.83 -19.33 -5.79
N ASP A 94 31.02 -18.54 -5.10
CA ASP A 94 30.06 -19.04 -4.10
C ASP A 94 28.95 -19.86 -4.78
N ILE A 95 28.58 -19.48 -6.00
CA ILE A 95 27.62 -20.21 -6.84
C ILE A 95 28.21 -21.55 -7.29
N GLU A 96 29.51 -21.62 -7.61
CA GLU A 96 30.18 -22.89 -7.97
C GLU A 96 30.28 -23.85 -6.79
N VAL A 97 30.60 -23.34 -5.60
CA VAL A 97 30.60 -24.14 -4.36
C VAL A 97 29.20 -24.71 -4.08
N LEU A 98 28.16 -23.88 -4.20
CA LEU A 98 26.77 -24.32 -4.00
C LEU A 98 26.31 -25.34 -5.05
N LYS A 99 26.72 -25.19 -6.33
CA LYS A 99 26.43 -26.18 -7.38
C LYS A 99 27.04 -27.54 -7.06
N LYS A 100 28.30 -27.57 -6.63
CA LYS A 100 28.99 -28.81 -6.27
C LYS A 100 28.33 -29.49 -5.07
N ALA A 101 27.94 -28.71 -4.05
CA ALA A 101 27.20 -29.23 -2.90
C ALA A 101 25.83 -29.82 -3.28
N ILE A 102 25.11 -29.19 -4.23
CA ILE A 102 23.84 -29.71 -4.74
C ILE A 102 24.05 -31.04 -5.47
N GLU A 103 25.08 -31.16 -6.31
CA GLU A 103 25.39 -32.42 -7.01
C GLU A 103 25.71 -33.56 -6.02
N GLU A 104 26.51 -33.28 -4.99
CA GLU A 104 26.83 -34.25 -3.94
C GLU A 104 25.57 -34.70 -3.17
N GLN A 105 24.69 -33.75 -2.80
CA GLN A 105 23.42 -34.04 -2.12
C GLN A 105 22.41 -34.78 -3.00
N GLU A 106 22.34 -34.49 -4.30
CA GLU A 106 21.49 -35.21 -5.26
C GLU A 106 21.93 -36.68 -5.40
N ILE A 107 23.24 -36.92 -5.46
CA ILE A 107 23.80 -38.29 -5.49
C ILE A 107 23.48 -39.02 -4.18
N ALA A 108 23.64 -38.36 -3.04
CA ALA A 108 23.31 -38.92 -1.73
C ALA A 108 21.81 -39.26 -1.61
N LEU A 109 20.93 -38.36 -2.05
CA LEU A 109 19.48 -38.58 -2.08
C LEU A 109 19.09 -39.76 -2.98
N LYS A 110 19.71 -39.88 -4.15
CA LYS A 110 19.45 -41.00 -5.06
C LYS A 110 19.84 -42.35 -4.42
N LYS A 111 20.97 -42.38 -3.70
CA LYS A 111 21.44 -43.56 -2.97
C LYS A 111 20.49 -43.91 -1.82
N THR A 112 20.02 -42.94 -1.04
CA THR A 112 19.06 -43.20 0.06
C THR A 112 17.68 -43.62 -0.45
N LEU A 113 17.19 -43.03 -1.55
CA LEU A 113 15.93 -43.48 -2.17
C LEU A 113 16.00 -44.94 -2.64
N SER A 114 17.15 -45.41 -3.17
CA SER A 114 17.31 -46.83 -3.49
C SER A 114 17.27 -47.73 -2.25
N LYS A 115 17.78 -47.26 -1.10
CA LYS A 115 17.71 -47.98 0.18
C LYS A 115 16.29 -48.03 0.74
N VAL A 116 15.54 -46.93 0.64
CA VAL A 116 14.11 -46.88 1.03
C VAL A 116 13.31 -47.87 0.20
N GLN A 117 13.57 -47.94 -1.12
CA GLN A 117 12.90 -48.90 -1.97
C GLN A 117 13.20 -50.35 -1.56
N GLN A 118 14.46 -50.67 -1.24
CA GLN A 118 14.84 -51.98 -0.72
C GLN A 118 14.17 -52.28 0.63
N ALA A 119 14.16 -51.34 1.58
CA ALA A 119 13.51 -51.48 2.88
C ALA A 119 11.98 -51.67 2.77
N LYS A 120 11.36 -51.02 1.79
CA LYS A 120 9.93 -51.15 1.50
C LYS A 120 9.60 -52.52 0.90
N GLU A 121 10.45 -53.03 0.03
CA GLU A 121 10.33 -54.38 -0.51
C GLU A 121 10.52 -55.45 0.58
N THR A 122 11.47 -55.28 1.49
CA THR A 122 11.67 -56.20 2.62
C THR A 122 10.50 -56.19 3.59
N TYR A 123 9.97 -55.01 3.95
CA TYR A 123 8.77 -54.89 4.77
C TYR A 123 7.55 -55.53 4.10
N SER A 124 7.32 -55.25 2.82
CA SER A 124 6.22 -55.84 2.06
C SER A 124 6.31 -57.37 2.00
N LYS A 125 7.52 -57.94 1.91
CA LYS A 125 7.75 -59.38 1.97
C LYS A 125 7.43 -59.94 3.35
N ALA A 126 7.87 -59.29 4.44
CA ALA A 126 7.58 -59.71 5.81
C ALA A 126 6.07 -59.72 6.11
N VAL A 127 5.34 -58.67 5.70
CA VAL A 127 3.87 -58.59 5.84
C VAL A 127 3.17 -59.69 5.04
N ALA A 128 3.64 -59.95 3.81
CA ALA A 128 3.08 -61.01 2.97
C ALA A 128 3.27 -62.40 3.60
N THR A 129 4.47 -62.71 4.10
CA THR A 129 4.79 -63.97 4.79
C THR A 129 3.93 -64.15 6.04
N ARG A 130 3.81 -63.12 6.89
CA ARG A 130 2.95 -63.20 8.09
C ARG A 130 1.49 -63.40 7.72
N SER A 131 0.98 -62.68 6.71
CA SER A 131 -0.40 -62.83 6.26
C SER A 131 -0.67 -64.22 5.67
N SER A 132 0.26 -64.79 4.89
CA SER A 132 0.12 -66.16 4.38
C SER A 132 0.15 -67.19 5.50
N SER A 133 1.07 -67.07 6.45
CA SER A 133 1.14 -67.99 7.61
C SER A 133 -0.10 -67.91 8.48
N GLN A 134 -0.66 -66.72 8.72
CA GLN A 134 -1.92 -66.56 9.48
C GLN A 134 -3.13 -67.15 8.76
N ARG A 135 -3.21 -66.97 7.43
CA ARG A 135 -4.28 -67.60 6.63
C ARG A 135 -4.19 -69.11 6.67
N GLU A 136 -2.98 -69.65 6.53
CA GLU A 136 -2.73 -71.09 6.56
C GLU A 136 -3.03 -71.68 7.95
N VAL A 137 -2.63 -71.02 9.03
CA VAL A 137 -3.02 -71.38 10.41
C VAL A 137 -4.54 -71.38 10.56
N SER A 138 -5.23 -70.35 10.04
CA SER A 138 -6.69 -70.30 10.11
C SER A 138 -7.38 -71.39 9.29
N GLU A 139 -6.84 -71.75 8.12
CA GLU A 139 -7.36 -72.82 7.27
C GLU A 139 -7.17 -74.20 7.92
N LEU A 140 -5.99 -74.44 8.51
CA LEU A 140 -5.70 -75.67 9.25
C LEU A 140 -6.59 -75.83 10.49
N LEU A 141 -6.87 -74.74 11.21
CA LEU A 141 -7.79 -74.75 12.36
C LEU A 141 -9.24 -75.03 11.97
N GLN A 142 -9.68 -74.56 10.80
CA GLN A 142 -11.03 -74.86 10.28
C GLN A 142 -11.21 -76.34 9.94
N ARG A 143 -10.14 -77.04 9.57
CA ARG A 143 -10.15 -78.48 9.22
C ARG A 143 -9.54 -79.37 10.32
N LYS A 144 -9.60 -78.93 11.60
CA LYS A 144 -8.98 -79.62 12.74
C LYS A 144 -9.32 -81.11 12.86
N ASP A 145 -10.53 -81.50 12.46
CA ASP A 145 -11.02 -82.88 12.60
C ASP A 145 -10.40 -83.84 11.56
N THR A 146 -9.63 -83.31 10.59
CA THR A 146 -8.96 -84.08 9.51
C THR A 146 -7.43 -84.12 9.62
N TRP A 147 -6.88 -83.74 10.78
CA TRP A 147 -5.42 -83.66 10.95
C TRP A 147 -4.74 -85.04 10.90
N THR A 148 -3.76 -85.18 10.03
CA THR A 148 -2.76 -86.26 10.05
C THR A 148 -1.52 -85.82 10.84
N LYS A 149 -0.66 -86.78 11.23
CA LYS A 149 0.57 -86.50 12.00
C LYS A 149 1.47 -85.45 11.31
N SER A 150 1.56 -85.47 9.98
CA SER A 150 2.32 -84.47 9.21
C SER A 150 1.71 -83.07 9.24
N ILE A 151 0.38 -82.95 9.28
CA ILE A 151 -0.33 -81.67 9.37
C ILE A 151 -0.14 -81.05 10.77
N ALA A 152 -0.16 -81.88 11.82
CA ALA A 152 0.12 -81.43 13.17
C ALA A 152 1.55 -80.89 13.33
N GLU A 153 2.55 -81.58 12.75
CA GLU A 153 3.95 -81.12 12.73
C GLU A 153 4.11 -79.79 11.98
N HIS A 154 3.46 -79.64 10.82
CA HIS A 154 3.45 -78.40 10.05
C HIS A 154 2.77 -77.24 10.80
N PHE A 155 1.64 -77.49 11.46
CA PHE A 155 0.97 -76.51 12.31
C PHE A 155 1.86 -76.05 13.47
N THR A 156 2.55 -76.98 14.15
CA THR A 156 3.49 -76.62 15.22
C THR A 156 4.64 -75.76 14.70
N ASN A 157 5.17 -76.04 13.51
CA ASN A 157 6.22 -75.21 12.90
C ASN A 157 5.71 -73.81 12.54
N LEU A 158 4.51 -73.69 11.95
CA LEU A 158 3.90 -72.40 11.63
C LEU A 158 3.61 -71.56 12.89
N TYR A 159 3.16 -72.22 13.97
CA TYR A 159 2.88 -71.55 15.24
C TYR A 159 4.16 -71.09 15.95
N MET A 160 5.21 -71.92 15.96
CA MET A 160 6.52 -71.56 16.51
C MET A 160 7.16 -70.39 15.74
N ASN A 161 7.07 -70.41 14.42
CA ASN A 161 7.61 -69.35 13.55
C ASN A 161 6.76 -68.06 13.56
N ASN A 162 5.58 -68.06 14.18
CA ASN A 162 4.71 -66.87 14.22
C ASN A 162 5.36 -65.70 14.95
N HIS A 163 6.10 -65.98 16.02
CA HIS A 163 6.82 -64.94 16.76
C HIS A 163 8.03 -64.41 15.97
N GLU A 164 8.75 -65.26 15.24
CA GLU A 164 9.85 -64.85 14.37
C GLU A 164 9.35 -63.96 13.22
N ASN A 165 8.23 -64.32 12.60
CA ASN A 165 7.59 -63.53 11.56
C ASN A 165 7.07 -62.17 12.08
N GLU A 166 6.60 -62.12 13.33
CA GLU A 166 6.21 -60.88 14.01
C GLU A 166 7.41 -59.94 14.24
N GLN A 167 8.50 -60.50 14.75
CA GLN A 167 9.72 -59.74 14.97
C GLN A 167 10.32 -59.25 13.65
N ALA A 168 10.29 -60.07 12.60
CA ALA A 168 10.76 -59.70 11.26
C ALA A 168 9.94 -58.56 10.63
N GLU A 169 8.62 -58.55 10.82
CA GLU A 169 7.74 -57.44 10.40
C GLU A 169 8.11 -56.15 11.16
N SER A 170 8.21 -56.23 12.49
CA SER A 170 8.53 -55.08 13.35
C SER A 170 9.92 -54.50 13.05
N GLN A 171 10.94 -55.35 12.91
CA GLN A 171 12.30 -54.93 12.55
C GLN A 171 12.36 -54.28 11.17
N SER A 172 11.66 -54.86 10.18
CA SER A 172 11.59 -54.29 8.83
C SER A 172 10.82 -52.96 8.80
N GLN A 173 9.83 -52.79 9.67
CA GLN A 173 9.07 -51.55 9.83
C GLN A 173 9.94 -50.44 10.43
N ILE A 174 10.73 -50.74 11.47
CA ILE A 174 11.67 -49.79 12.08
C ILE A 174 12.74 -49.37 11.07
N ALA A 175 13.34 -50.33 10.35
CA ALA A 175 14.34 -50.05 9.32
C ALA A 175 13.78 -49.21 8.16
N LEU A 176 12.51 -49.43 7.77
CA LEU A 176 11.83 -48.59 6.79
C LEU A 176 11.66 -47.16 7.30
N ALA A 177 11.19 -46.98 8.55
CA ALA A 177 11.01 -45.66 9.14
C ALA A 177 12.33 -44.88 9.28
N GLU A 178 13.42 -45.53 9.69
CA GLU A 178 14.75 -44.91 9.79
C GLU A 178 15.28 -44.47 8.42
N THR A 179 15.14 -45.32 7.39
CA THR A 179 15.61 -45.00 6.04
C THR A 179 14.77 -43.92 5.36
N GLU A 180 13.45 -43.89 5.59
CA GLU A 180 12.57 -42.81 5.15
C GLU A 180 12.92 -41.49 5.83
N GLY A 181 13.17 -41.50 7.14
CA GLY A 181 13.63 -40.33 7.89
C GLY A 181 14.94 -39.76 7.34
N ALA A 182 15.95 -40.61 7.09
CA ALA A 182 17.23 -40.19 6.51
C ALA A 182 17.08 -39.62 5.09
N ALA A 183 16.15 -40.14 4.29
CA ALA A 183 15.87 -39.61 2.95
C ALA A 183 15.22 -38.22 3.02
N ASP A 184 14.30 -38.01 3.97
CA ASP A 184 13.65 -36.72 4.18
C ASP A 184 14.63 -35.66 4.69
N GLU A 185 15.55 -36.00 5.60
CA GLU A 185 16.61 -35.09 6.06
C GLU A 185 17.46 -34.55 4.89
N ILE A 186 18.03 -35.45 4.08
CA ILE A 186 18.83 -35.08 2.89
C ILE A 186 18.00 -34.26 1.90
N ARG A 187 16.72 -34.59 1.73
CA ARG A 187 15.81 -33.85 0.85
C ARG A 187 15.55 -32.43 1.36
N THR A 188 15.40 -32.24 2.67
CA THR A 188 15.26 -30.90 3.24
C THR A 188 16.54 -30.09 3.12
N GLU A 189 17.71 -30.72 3.27
CA GLU A 189 19.01 -30.07 3.13
C GLU A 189 19.25 -29.63 1.68
N LEU A 190 18.96 -30.50 0.71
CA LEU A 190 18.98 -30.20 -0.72
C LEU A 190 18.06 -29.03 -1.09
N ALA A 191 16.87 -28.96 -0.48
CA ALA A 191 15.96 -27.84 -0.71
C ALA A 191 16.53 -26.51 -0.17
N ARG A 192 17.21 -26.53 0.97
CA ARG A 192 17.87 -25.33 1.54
C ARG A 192 19.05 -24.86 0.67
N THR A 193 19.89 -25.77 0.19
CA THR A 193 21.04 -25.44 -0.68
C THR A 193 20.59 -24.92 -2.04
N LEU A 194 19.51 -25.47 -2.62
CA LEU A 194 18.88 -24.95 -3.84
C LEU A 194 18.35 -23.51 -3.67
N LEU A 195 17.71 -23.21 -2.54
CA LEU A 195 17.24 -21.85 -2.23
C LEU A 195 18.40 -20.87 -2.04
N ALA A 196 19.47 -21.29 -1.36
CA ALA A 196 20.68 -20.49 -1.19
C ALA A 196 21.32 -20.17 -2.55
N ARG A 197 21.43 -21.16 -3.44
CA ARG A 197 21.93 -20.96 -4.81
C ARG A 197 21.08 -19.96 -5.60
N TYR A 198 19.75 -20.06 -5.53
CA TYR A 198 18.86 -19.15 -6.24
C TYR A 198 19.04 -17.69 -5.77
N HIS A 199 19.19 -17.49 -4.45
CA HIS A 199 19.43 -16.18 -3.87
C HIS A 199 20.76 -15.57 -4.33
N GLU A 200 21.84 -16.36 -4.33
CA GLU A 200 23.15 -15.92 -4.82
C GLU A 200 23.14 -15.62 -6.32
N GLU A 201 22.48 -16.44 -7.15
CA GLU A 201 22.31 -16.17 -8.58
C GLU A 201 21.55 -14.85 -8.84
N GLN A 202 20.57 -14.52 -7.99
CA GLN A 202 19.84 -13.26 -8.10
C GLN A 202 20.70 -12.05 -7.71
N ILE A 203 21.49 -12.16 -6.64
CA ILE A 203 22.46 -11.14 -6.24
C ILE A 203 23.50 -10.93 -7.34
N TRP A 204 24.03 -12.00 -7.91
CA TRP A 204 24.99 -11.98 -9.02
C TRP A 204 24.40 -11.29 -10.26
N SER A 205 23.17 -11.61 -10.65
CA SER A 205 22.46 -10.93 -11.74
C SER A 205 22.35 -9.42 -11.50
N ASP A 206 22.03 -9.00 -10.27
CA ASP A 206 21.90 -7.58 -9.94
C ASP A 206 23.26 -6.86 -9.82
N LYS A 207 24.32 -7.56 -9.41
CA LYS A 207 25.70 -7.06 -9.47
C LYS A 207 26.16 -6.87 -10.92
N ILE A 208 25.91 -7.83 -11.81
CA ILE A 208 26.26 -7.74 -13.24
C ILE A 208 25.48 -6.62 -13.93
N ARG A 209 24.18 -6.47 -13.64
CA ARG A 209 23.38 -5.37 -14.21
C ARG A 209 23.94 -4.01 -13.82
N ARG A 210 24.38 -3.85 -12.56
CA ARG A 210 25.05 -2.63 -12.11
C ARG A 210 26.39 -2.45 -12.83
N ALA A 211 27.25 -3.46 -12.85
CA ALA A 211 28.57 -3.40 -13.50
C ALA A 211 28.51 -3.12 -15.01
N SER A 212 27.54 -3.68 -15.73
CA SER A 212 27.31 -3.42 -17.17
C SER A 212 27.03 -1.95 -17.46
N THR A 213 26.27 -1.26 -16.60
CA THR A 213 26.05 0.18 -16.72
C THR A 213 27.37 0.95 -16.65
N TRP A 214 28.20 0.67 -15.63
CA TRP A 214 29.49 1.35 -15.46
C TRP A 214 30.48 1.00 -16.57
N GLY A 215 30.47 -0.23 -17.08
CA GLY A 215 31.27 -0.63 -18.24
C GLY A 215 30.90 0.15 -19.50
N THR A 216 29.61 0.43 -19.72
CA THR A 216 29.16 1.23 -20.88
C THR A 216 29.62 2.69 -20.78
N TRP A 217 29.56 3.27 -19.59
CA TRP A 217 30.08 4.63 -19.32
C TRP A 217 31.61 4.69 -19.40
N GLY A 218 32.31 3.65 -18.93
CA GLY A 218 33.76 3.54 -19.07
C GLY A 218 34.21 3.42 -20.52
N LEU A 219 33.52 2.60 -21.33
CA LEU A 219 33.83 2.41 -22.75
C LEU A 219 33.49 3.67 -23.57
N MET A 220 32.40 4.36 -23.21
CA MET A 220 32.06 5.67 -23.79
C MET A 220 33.08 6.75 -23.37
N GLY A 221 33.50 6.78 -22.11
CA GLY A 221 34.55 7.67 -21.62
C GLY A 221 35.89 7.41 -22.29
N PHE A 222 36.27 6.15 -22.48
CA PHE A 222 37.47 5.76 -23.21
C PHE A 222 37.39 6.15 -24.69
N ASN A 223 36.25 5.94 -25.35
CA ASN A 223 36.05 6.38 -26.73
C ASN A 223 36.08 7.91 -26.87
N ILE A 224 35.53 8.65 -25.90
CA ILE A 224 35.61 10.12 -25.87
C ILE A 224 37.05 10.57 -25.62
N LEU A 225 37.78 9.91 -24.72
CA LEU A 225 39.20 10.19 -24.49
C LEU A 225 40.03 9.92 -25.74
N LEU A 226 39.80 8.79 -26.40
CA LEU A 226 40.46 8.42 -27.66
C LEU A 226 40.11 9.41 -28.78
N PHE A 227 38.86 9.86 -28.84
CA PHE A 227 38.44 10.92 -29.74
C PHE A 227 39.18 12.23 -29.45
N ILE A 228 39.27 12.66 -28.18
CA ILE A 228 40.00 13.87 -27.79
C ILE A 228 41.49 13.76 -28.12
N VAL A 229 42.13 12.61 -27.89
CA VAL A 229 43.54 12.40 -28.24
C VAL A 229 43.75 12.44 -29.75
N VAL A 230 42.83 11.89 -30.54
CA VAL A 230 42.88 11.97 -32.01
C VAL A 230 42.65 13.41 -32.48
N GLN A 231 41.67 14.12 -31.92
CA GLN A 231 41.32 15.51 -32.27
C GLN A 231 42.41 16.52 -31.88
N LEU A 232 43.01 16.38 -30.70
CA LEU A 232 43.97 17.36 -30.16
C LEU A 232 45.42 16.99 -30.46
N GLY A 233 45.73 15.71 -30.69
CA GLY A 233 47.10 15.26 -30.99
C GLY A 233 47.33 15.02 -32.48
N LEU A 234 46.56 14.11 -33.07
CA LEU A 234 46.77 13.66 -34.45
C LEU A 234 46.25 14.65 -35.48
N GLU A 235 45.14 15.33 -35.21
CA GLU A 235 44.52 16.27 -36.16
C GLU A 235 45.36 17.53 -36.41
N PRO A 236 45.97 18.19 -35.39
CA PRO A 236 46.88 19.30 -35.60
C PRO A 236 48.15 18.87 -36.32
N TRP A 237 48.72 17.72 -35.96
CA TRP A 237 49.90 17.18 -36.63
C TRP A 237 49.62 16.88 -38.12
N LYS A 238 48.44 16.31 -38.42
CA LYS A 238 48.00 16.05 -39.80
C LYS A 238 47.70 17.34 -40.58
N ARG A 239 47.14 18.38 -39.94
CA ARG A 239 46.93 19.70 -40.55
C ARG A 239 48.25 20.42 -40.83
N SER A 240 49.19 20.46 -39.89
CA SER A 240 50.50 21.10 -40.09
C SER A 240 51.29 20.44 -41.22
N ARG A 241 51.21 19.10 -41.34
CA ARG A 241 51.88 18.39 -42.45
C ARG A 241 51.29 18.71 -43.83
N LEU A 242 49.97 18.89 -43.92
CA LEU A 242 49.28 19.24 -45.16
C LEU A 242 49.49 20.70 -45.55
N ILE A 243 49.45 21.62 -44.59
CA ILE A 243 49.69 23.05 -44.81
C ILE A 243 51.10 23.27 -45.35
N ASN A 244 52.11 22.60 -44.80
CA ASN A 244 53.48 22.72 -45.30
C ASN A 244 53.61 22.26 -46.76
N SER A 245 52.93 21.18 -47.16
CA SER A 245 52.94 20.73 -48.57
C SER A 245 52.19 21.64 -49.54
N PHE A 246 51.21 22.40 -49.03
CA PHE A 246 50.42 23.35 -49.81
C PHE A 246 51.16 24.69 -49.93
N GLU A 247 51.82 25.12 -48.86
CA GLU A 247 52.64 26.34 -48.83
C GLU A 247 53.87 26.19 -49.75
N GLU A 248 54.46 25.00 -49.84
CA GLU A 248 55.52 24.70 -50.82
C GLU A 248 55.01 24.80 -52.27
N LYS A 249 53.80 24.29 -52.56
CA LYS A 249 53.18 24.39 -53.90
C LYS A 249 52.72 25.81 -54.25
N VAL A 250 52.24 26.58 -53.29
CA VAL A 250 51.85 27.99 -53.51
C VAL A 250 53.09 28.85 -53.72
N ARG A 251 54.19 28.60 -52.99
CA ARG A 251 55.47 29.27 -53.24
C ARG A 251 56.05 28.93 -54.61
N SER A 252 55.92 27.69 -55.09
CA SER A 252 56.38 27.33 -56.44
C SER A 252 55.55 28.01 -57.54
N VAL A 253 54.23 28.12 -57.36
CA VAL A 253 53.34 28.80 -58.33
C VAL A 253 53.57 30.32 -58.34
N ILE A 254 53.77 30.94 -57.17
CA ILE A 254 54.10 32.38 -57.08
C ILE A 254 55.49 32.67 -57.66
N ALA A 255 56.45 31.75 -57.53
CA ALA A 255 57.76 31.88 -58.17
C ALA A 255 57.66 31.73 -59.72
N GLU A 256 56.76 30.88 -60.21
CA GLU A 256 56.46 30.75 -61.65
C GLU A 256 55.66 31.93 -62.23
N GLU A 257 54.81 32.60 -61.45
CA GLU A 257 54.09 33.81 -61.89
C GLU A 257 54.98 35.06 -61.83
N LYS A 258 55.83 35.21 -60.80
CA LYS A 258 56.80 36.31 -60.71
C LYS A 258 57.85 36.30 -61.83
N THR A 259 58.09 35.15 -62.46
CA THR A 259 58.96 35.04 -63.64
C THR A 259 58.24 35.33 -64.96
N LYS A 260 56.90 35.40 -64.98
CA LYS A 260 56.08 35.68 -66.17
C LYS A 260 55.50 37.10 -66.22
N GLU A 261 55.37 37.79 -65.10
CA GLU A 261 54.82 39.16 -65.04
C GLU A 261 55.87 40.29 -64.84
N GLY A 262 57.16 39.96 -64.76
CA GLY A 262 58.25 40.94 -64.68
C GLY A 262 58.74 41.53 -66.02
N GLY A 263 58.10 41.17 -67.14
CA GLY A 263 58.43 41.66 -68.48
C GLY A 263 57.64 42.90 -68.95
N ILE A 264 56.71 43.41 -68.13
CA ILE A 264 55.74 44.44 -68.56
C ILE A 264 55.85 45.75 -67.74
N SER A 265 56.75 45.84 -66.76
CA SER A 265 57.00 47.05 -65.95
C SER A 265 58.40 47.63 -66.15
N ARG A 266 58.88 47.63 -67.39
CA ARG A 266 60.08 48.34 -67.85
C ARG A 266 59.78 49.63 -68.64
N ILE A 267 58.54 50.11 -68.69
CA ILE A 267 58.17 51.32 -69.46
C ILE A 267 57.22 52.23 -68.67
N ILE A 268 57.48 52.41 -67.38
CA ILE A 268 57.05 53.62 -66.66
C ILE A 268 58.29 54.10 -65.89
N GLU A 269 59.21 54.68 -66.65
CA GLU A 269 60.32 55.48 -66.17
C GLU A 269 59.80 56.88 -65.77
N ALA A 270 60.52 57.45 -64.79
CA ALA A 270 60.80 58.87 -64.62
C ALA A 270 59.67 59.80 -64.10
N GLU A 271 59.74 60.06 -62.78
CA GLU A 271 59.60 61.35 -62.05
C GLU A 271 59.24 60.97 -60.58
N GLU A 272 60.02 61.21 -59.52
CA GLU A 272 61.04 62.19 -59.22
C GLU A 272 62.15 61.61 -58.31
N LEU A 273 63.38 62.02 -58.59
CA LEU A 273 64.56 61.93 -57.74
C LEU A 273 64.73 63.25 -56.97
N LYS A 274 64.98 63.18 -55.66
CA LYS A 274 65.77 64.08 -54.76
C LYS A 274 65.29 63.81 -53.32
N THR A 275 66.08 63.39 -52.33
CA THR A 275 67.41 63.83 -51.84
C THR A 275 68.02 62.68 -50.99
N LEU A 276 69.21 62.14 -51.24
CA LEU A 276 70.58 62.60 -50.89
C LEU A 276 70.95 62.66 -49.38
N ALA A 277 72.11 62.04 -49.10
CA ALA A 277 72.99 62.08 -47.90
C ALA A 277 72.62 61.18 -46.69
N ASP A 278 73.50 60.39 -46.05
CA ASP A 278 74.93 60.16 -46.27
C ASP A 278 75.43 58.90 -45.52
N ASN A 279 76.42 58.28 -46.15
CA ASN A 279 77.56 57.47 -45.71
C ASN A 279 77.81 57.01 -44.25
N SER A 280 77.93 55.69 -44.12
CA SER A 280 79.07 54.91 -43.58
C SER A 280 80.02 55.46 -42.50
N SER A 281 80.04 54.70 -41.40
CA SER A 281 81.19 53.95 -40.82
C SER A 281 81.96 54.51 -39.61
N LYS A 282 82.18 53.55 -38.68
CA LYS A 282 83.28 53.35 -37.70
C LYS A 282 83.06 53.83 -36.25
N PRO A 283 83.81 53.26 -35.27
CA PRO A 283 83.27 52.35 -34.25
C PRO A 283 83.58 52.76 -32.79
N ASP A 284 83.34 51.80 -31.88
CA ASP A 284 83.79 51.68 -30.48
C ASP A 284 83.01 52.36 -29.35
N GLU A 285 82.87 51.53 -28.31
CA GLU A 285 82.80 51.80 -26.88
C GLU A 285 81.56 52.47 -26.23
N ASN A 286 81.04 51.67 -25.30
CA ASN A 286 80.72 52.01 -23.91
C ASN A 286 79.36 52.60 -23.53
N LEU A 287 78.84 51.90 -22.52
CA LEU A 287 78.10 52.35 -21.35
C LEU A 287 76.60 52.66 -21.46
N GLU A 288 75.94 52.12 -20.44
CA GLU A 288 74.73 52.63 -19.78
C GLU A 288 73.41 52.46 -20.55
N SER A 289 72.27 52.19 -19.91
CA SER A 289 71.92 51.85 -18.54
C SER A 289 70.41 51.60 -18.58
N PHE A 290 69.92 50.36 -18.39
CA PHE A 290 68.52 50.08 -18.06
C PHE A 290 68.43 48.78 -17.26
N PRO A 291 67.49 48.65 -16.30
CA PRO A 291 67.85 48.25 -14.94
C PRO A 291 67.79 46.74 -14.68
N THR A 292 68.88 46.26 -14.08
CA THR A 292 68.99 45.57 -12.79
C THR A 292 67.70 45.02 -12.13
N VAL A 293 67.58 43.69 -12.09
CA VAL A 293 66.99 42.95 -10.96
C VAL A 293 67.97 41.84 -10.57
N VAL A 294 68.76 42.16 -9.55
CA VAL A 294 69.58 41.27 -8.73
C VAL A 294 68.79 40.98 -7.45
N SER A 295 68.94 39.76 -6.94
CA SER A 295 68.74 39.27 -5.56
C SER A 295 67.68 39.94 -4.65
N ALA A 296 66.91 39.12 -3.94
CA ALA A 296 67.01 39.05 -2.48
C ALA A 296 65.93 38.11 -1.93
N ASP A 297 66.36 37.33 -0.96
CA ASP A 297 65.58 36.50 -0.05
C ASP A 297 64.40 37.24 0.57
N LEU A 298 63.34 36.51 0.95
CA LEU A 298 62.88 36.61 2.34
C LEU A 298 61.99 35.43 2.82
N PRO A 299 62.24 34.96 4.06
CA PRO A 299 61.39 34.04 4.82
C PRO A 299 60.09 34.71 5.30
N SER A 300 59.19 33.86 5.81
CA SER A 300 58.14 34.07 6.83
C SER A 300 56.78 33.52 6.38
N LEU A 301 56.48 32.30 6.81
CA LEU A 301 55.13 31.79 7.16
C LEU A 301 55.23 30.34 7.72
N PHE A 302 56.35 30.01 8.36
CA PHE A 302 56.51 28.90 9.29
C PHE A 302 56.94 29.50 10.64
N SER A 303 55.99 30.05 11.39
CA SER A 303 56.16 30.35 12.81
C SER A 303 54.81 30.67 13.43
N SER A 304 53.92 29.67 13.49
CA SER A 304 52.84 29.66 14.48
C SER A 304 52.26 28.25 14.55
N LEU A 305 52.28 27.69 15.75
CA LEU A 305 51.56 26.49 16.20
C LEU A 305 52.24 25.14 15.98
N ALA A 306 53.51 25.08 16.38
CA ALA A 306 53.89 24.05 17.36
C ALA A 306 53.41 24.53 18.74
N ASN A 307 52.30 23.99 19.22
CA ASN A 307 51.92 23.87 20.63
C ASN A 307 50.59 23.12 20.69
N PHE A 308 50.65 21.83 20.98
CA PHE A 308 49.81 21.13 21.97
C PHE A 308 50.12 19.63 21.88
N LYS A 309 51.06 19.20 22.70
CA LYS A 309 51.31 17.80 23.06
C LYS A 309 51.04 17.73 24.57
N HIS A 310 49.98 17.00 24.94
CA HIS A 310 49.48 16.57 26.26
C HIS A 310 47.95 16.61 26.14
N VAL A 311 47.20 15.52 26.26
CA VAL A 311 47.20 14.56 27.35
C VAL A 311 46.88 13.17 26.79
N GLN A 312 47.73 12.23 27.16
CA GLN A 312 47.46 10.80 27.14
C GLN A 312 46.51 10.50 28.31
N ASP A 313 45.51 9.67 28.04
CA ASP A 313 45.01 8.60 28.92
C ASP A 313 43.48 8.55 29.14
N VAL A 314 43.07 7.29 29.27
CA VAL A 314 41.90 6.76 29.96
C VAL A 314 40.69 6.38 29.09
N MET A 315 40.61 5.05 28.87
CA MET A 315 39.43 4.18 28.75
C MET A 315 38.78 3.90 27.38
N ASN A 316 39.15 2.74 26.82
CA ASN A 316 38.31 1.61 26.35
C ASN A 316 36.92 1.87 25.72
N ASP A 317 36.82 1.55 24.42
CA ASP A 317 36.04 0.44 23.81
C ASP A 317 35.34 0.76 22.47
N GLU A 318 35.93 0.21 21.40
CA GLU A 318 35.34 -0.43 20.22
C GLU A 318 34.12 0.08 19.42
N GLN A 319 33.71 1.36 19.44
CA GLN A 319 32.64 1.83 18.53
C GLN A 319 32.87 3.11 17.69
N ILE A 320 34.08 3.67 17.62
CA ILE A 320 34.32 4.97 16.95
C ILE A 320 35.43 4.88 15.88
N ILE A 321 35.29 4.02 14.86
CA ILE A 321 36.21 4.03 13.68
C ILE A 321 35.48 4.05 12.33
N ALA A 322 34.16 3.85 12.27
CA ALA A 322 33.41 3.94 11.01
C ALA A 322 33.04 5.38 10.58
N ARG A 323 33.16 6.39 11.47
CA ARG A 323 32.58 7.73 11.25
C ARG A 323 33.54 8.85 10.86
N ARG A 324 34.85 8.59 10.70
CA ARG A 324 35.83 9.63 10.30
C ARG A 324 36.34 9.56 8.85
N ARG A 325 35.93 8.59 8.04
CA ARG A 325 36.36 8.49 6.62
C ARG A 325 35.41 9.17 5.62
N GLU A 326 34.15 9.40 5.95
CA GLU A 326 33.21 10.06 5.02
C GLU A 326 33.24 11.59 5.08
N LEU A 327 33.55 12.19 6.23
CA LEU A 327 33.65 13.66 6.37
C LEU A 327 34.94 14.25 5.77
N ALA A 328 36.04 13.48 5.70
CA ALA A 328 37.29 13.94 5.09
C ALA A 328 37.24 13.97 3.55
N LEU A 329 36.41 13.12 2.93
CA LEU A 329 36.24 13.08 1.46
C LEU A 329 35.33 14.19 0.94
N PHE A 330 34.42 14.71 1.77
CA PHE A 330 33.56 15.84 1.41
C PHE A 330 34.30 17.19 1.42
N GLY A 331 35.32 17.36 2.27
CA GLY A 331 36.13 18.57 2.34
C GLY A 331 37.08 18.78 1.15
N ILE A 332 37.58 17.70 0.54
CA ILE A 332 38.55 17.75 -0.56
C ILE A 332 37.86 18.02 -1.92
N ALA A 333 36.59 17.64 -2.09
CA ALA A 333 35.84 17.87 -3.32
C ALA A 333 35.40 19.34 -3.51
N CYS A 334 35.16 20.07 -2.42
CA CYS A 334 34.69 21.46 -2.47
C CYS A 334 35.79 22.47 -2.82
N THR A 335 37.06 22.19 -2.51
CA THR A 335 38.18 23.09 -2.79
C THR A 335 38.68 22.99 -4.24
N ALA A 336 38.57 21.81 -4.88
CA ALA A 336 38.95 21.62 -6.29
C ALA A 336 37.98 22.30 -7.28
N GLY A 337 36.69 22.41 -6.94
CA GLY A 337 35.69 23.06 -7.79
C GLY A 337 35.86 24.58 -7.92
N GLY A 338 36.37 25.24 -6.86
CA GLY A 338 36.60 26.68 -6.85
C GLY A 338 37.69 27.13 -7.83
N ALA A 339 38.81 26.40 -7.86
CA ALA A 339 39.99 26.72 -8.67
C ALA A 339 39.76 26.55 -10.19
N ILE A 340 38.95 25.56 -10.59
CA ILE A 340 38.64 25.33 -12.02
C ILE A 340 37.75 26.45 -12.58
N SER A 341 36.88 27.05 -11.75
CA SER A 341 35.99 28.12 -12.18
C SER A 341 36.67 29.50 -12.32
N SER A 342 37.78 29.75 -11.63
CA SER A 342 38.56 30.99 -11.80
C SER A 342 39.46 30.91 -13.02
N LEU A 343 40.02 29.73 -13.32
CA LEU A 343 40.85 29.50 -14.50
C LEU A 343 40.04 29.64 -15.79
N LEU A 344 38.82 29.10 -15.83
CA LEU A 344 37.92 29.25 -16.98
C LEU A 344 37.43 30.68 -17.19
N ARG A 345 37.33 31.50 -16.12
CA ARG A 345 36.96 32.92 -16.23
C ARG A 345 38.05 33.78 -16.87
N ASN A 346 39.31 33.53 -16.54
CA ASN A 346 40.44 34.29 -17.09
C ASN A 346 40.73 33.94 -18.56
N VAL A 347 40.50 32.68 -18.95
CA VAL A 347 40.63 32.26 -20.36
C VAL A 347 39.53 32.86 -21.23
N PHE A 348 38.32 33.01 -20.69
CA PHE A 348 37.18 33.56 -21.43
C PHE A 348 37.21 35.10 -21.54
N SER A 349 37.85 35.81 -20.60
CA SER A 349 38.07 37.26 -20.72
C SER A 349 39.11 37.59 -21.78
N PHE A 350 40.15 36.77 -21.93
CA PHE A 350 41.19 36.94 -22.94
C PHE A 350 40.68 36.76 -24.39
N LEU A 351 39.75 35.83 -24.61
CA LEU A 351 39.19 35.55 -25.95
C LEU A 351 38.19 36.61 -26.45
N ARG A 352 37.76 37.55 -25.60
CA ARG A 352 36.74 38.55 -25.94
C ARG A 352 37.31 39.80 -26.63
N GLY A 353 38.63 39.98 -26.63
CA GLY A 353 39.29 41.19 -27.11
C GLY A 353 39.74 41.19 -28.59
N HIS A 354 39.57 40.09 -29.34
CA HIS A 354 40.10 39.97 -30.70
C HIS A 354 38.99 40.06 -31.78
N PRO A 355 39.05 41.02 -32.73
CA PRO A 355 37.97 41.28 -33.69
C PRO A 355 37.75 40.15 -34.72
N THR A 356 38.71 39.24 -34.88
CA THR A 356 38.61 38.07 -35.77
C THR A 356 37.68 36.96 -35.24
N PHE A 357 37.39 36.93 -33.92
CA PHE A 357 36.53 35.90 -33.32
C PHE A 357 35.03 36.17 -33.57
N VAL A 358 34.64 37.41 -33.81
CA VAL A 358 33.24 37.82 -34.06
C VAL A 358 32.80 37.45 -35.48
N ILE A 359 33.70 37.56 -36.47
CA ILE A 359 33.38 37.21 -37.87
C ILE A 359 33.22 35.69 -38.07
N LEU A 360 33.88 34.88 -37.25
CA LEU A 360 33.78 33.41 -37.30
C LEU A 360 32.47 32.87 -36.69
N LEU A 361 31.77 33.66 -35.87
CA LEU A 361 30.50 33.30 -35.24
C LEU A 361 29.28 33.47 -36.16
N GLU A 362 29.37 34.33 -37.17
CA GLU A 362 28.24 34.64 -38.05
C GLU A 362 27.98 33.57 -39.12
N ARG A 363 28.94 32.68 -39.40
CA ARG A 363 28.79 31.61 -40.42
C ARG A 363 28.47 30.21 -39.89
N SER A 364 28.32 30.00 -38.57
CA SER A 364 28.02 28.68 -38.00
C SER A 364 26.71 28.65 -37.20
N ARG A 365 25.59 28.35 -37.87
CA ARG A 365 24.25 28.17 -37.25
C ARG A 365 24.15 27.01 -36.24
N LYS A 366 25.20 26.21 -36.02
CA LYS A 366 25.18 25.08 -35.07
C LYS A 366 25.87 25.34 -33.73
N ILE A 367 26.61 26.44 -33.58
CA ILE A 367 27.39 26.71 -32.36
C ILE A 367 26.73 27.78 -31.47
N SER A 368 25.85 28.61 -32.02
CA SER A 368 25.08 29.63 -31.28
C SER A 368 24.23 29.05 -30.13
N GLY A 369 23.64 27.87 -30.29
CA GLY A 369 22.76 27.26 -29.29
C GLY A 369 23.47 26.74 -28.03
N LEU A 370 24.76 26.38 -28.13
CA LEU A 370 25.51 25.85 -26.99
C LEU A 370 26.03 26.99 -26.08
N ILE A 371 26.38 28.12 -26.68
CA ILE A 371 26.90 29.30 -25.97
C ILE A 371 25.77 30.11 -25.33
N PHE A 372 24.59 30.16 -25.95
CA PHE A 372 23.40 30.81 -25.35
C PHE A 372 22.91 30.08 -24.09
N LEU A 373 23.02 28.74 -24.06
CA LEU A 373 22.66 27.92 -22.89
C LEU A 373 23.65 28.10 -21.72
N LEU A 374 24.92 28.34 -22.02
CA LEU A 374 25.98 28.58 -21.03
C LEU A 374 25.91 29.99 -20.42
N LEU A 375 25.46 31.00 -21.18
CA LEU A 375 25.30 32.38 -20.70
C LEU A 375 24.06 32.57 -19.80
N THR A 376 23.05 31.71 -19.89
CA THR A 376 21.83 31.80 -19.06
C THR A 376 21.97 31.20 -17.65
N LEU A 377 23.03 30.43 -17.38
CA LEU A 377 23.21 29.75 -16.08
C LEU A 377 23.92 30.59 -15.01
N PHE A 378 24.35 31.82 -15.31
CA PHE A 378 25.06 32.68 -14.36
C PHE A 378 24.62 34.16 -14.43
N ARG A 379 23.36 34.44 -14.07
CA ARG A 379 22.93 35.78 -13.62
C ARG A 379 22.16 35.68 -12.30
N PRO A 380 22.56 36.40 -11.23
CA PRO A 380 21.71 36.63 -10.07
C PRO A 380 20.93 37.96 -10.21
N ASN A 381 19.69 37.95 -9.72
CA ASN A 381 18.80 39.09 -9.44
C ASN A 381 18.23 39.92 -10.60
N THR A 382 16.93 39.77 -10.88
CA THR A 382 15.88 40.84 -10.98
C THR A 382 14.51 40.25 -11.44
N PRO A 383 13.37 40.91 -11.16
CA PRO A 383 12.08 40.26 -10.94
C PRO A 383 11.28 39.99 -12.22
N PHE A 384 10.39 38.99 -12.12
CA PHE A 384 9.59 38.46 -13.21
C PHE A 384 8.30 39.29 -13.38
N LEU A 385 8.25 40.12 -14.43
CA LEU A 385 7.01 40.72 -14.93
C LEU A 385 6.33 39.79 -15.94
N LEU A 386 5.01 39.71 -15.79
CA LEU A 386 4.02 39.00 -16.60
C LEU A 386 4.26 39.04 -18.12
N ARG A 387 4.22 37.88 -18.78
CA ARG A 387 3.52 37.79 -20.07
C ARG A 387 2.98 36.39 -20.38
N LYS A 388 1.81 36.45 -21.02
CA LYS A 388 0.81 35.43 -21.37
C LYS A 388 1.37 34.18 -22.08
N GLN A 389 0.63 33.09 -21.88
CA GLN A 389 0.78 31.76 -22.49
C GLN A 389 0.85 31.79 -24.02
N PRO A 390 1.38 30.70 -24.61
CA PRO A 390 0.56 29.98 -25.56
C PRO A 390 0.31 28.52 -25.15
N VAL A 391 -0.90 28.10 -25.48
CA VAL A 391 -1.52 26.77 -25.38
C VAL A 391 -0.58 25.66 -25.84
N LEU A 392 -0.36 24.63 -25.00
CA LEU A 392 0.09 23.31 -25.44
C LEU A 392 -0.51 22.19 -24.57
N CYS A 393 -1.10 21.22 -25.27
CA CYS A 393 -1.71 19.95 -24.85
C CYS A 393 -0.83 19.07 -23.90
N PRO A 394 -1.40 18.00 -23.31
CA PRO A 394 -1.11 17.56 -21.95
C PRO A 394 0.22 16.79 -21.83
N THR A 395 1.02 17.15 -20.84
CA THR A 395 2.23 16.41 -20.48
C THR A 395 1.89 15.26 -19.55
N ARG A 396 2.09 14.02 -20.03
CA ARG A 396 2.13 12.81 -19.20
C ARG A 396 3.12 13.01 -18.05
N SER A 397 2.78 12.54 -16.85
CA SER A 397 3.69 12.49 -15.72
C SER A 397 4.90 11.59 -16.04
N VAL A 398 6.06 12.21 -16.21
CA VAL A 398 7.36 11.56 -16.41
C VAL A 398 8.10 11.62 -15.07
N THR A 399 8.76 10.53 -14.64
CA THR A 399 9.52 10.55 -13.38
C THR A 399 10.79 11.40 -13.50
N LEU A 400 11.29 11.96 -12.40
CA LEU A 400 12.51 12.80 -12.39
C LEU A 400 13.70 12.09 -13.10
N ASN A 401 13.87 10.79 -12.85
CA ASN A 401 14.88 9.95 -13.52
C ASN A 401 14.66 9.79 -15.04
N GLN A 402 13.43 9.92 -15.54
CA GLN A 402 13.11 9.87 -16.96
C GLN A 402 13.29 11.23 -17.65
N VAL A 403 13.13 12.35 -16.91
CA VAL A 403 13.47 13.69 -17.38
C VAL A 403 14.98 13.82 -17.54
N MET A 404 15.75 13.38 -16.54
CA MET A 404 17.22 13.44 -16.55
C MET A 404 17.88 12.58 -17.65
N ARG A 405 17.20 11.53 -18.15
CA ARG A 405 17.71 10.62 -19.20
C ARG A 405 17.30 11.02 -20.63
N GLY A 406 16.57 12.13 -20.80
CA GLY A 406 15.96 12.51 -22.07
C GLY A 406 14.69 11.71 -22.36
N ALA A 407 13.60 12.41 -22.68
CA ALA A 407 12.30 11.80 -22.96
C ALA A 407 12.40 10.72 -24.07
N ARG A 408 11.77 9.55 -23.86
CA ARG A 408 11.68 8.51 -24.90
C ARG A 408 11.03 9.08 -26.16
N LYS A 409 11.75 9.10 -27.29
CA LYS A 409 11.15 9.30 -28.61
C LYS A 409 10.00 8.30 -28.80
N LYS A 410 8.86 8.73 -29.35
CA LYS A 410 7.72 7.87 -29.67
C LYS A 410 8.22 6.67 -30.48
N GLN A 411 8.16 5.47 -29.91
CA GLN A 411 8.26 4.26 -30.71
C GLN A 411 6.99 4.20 -31.57
N ALA A 412 7.15 4.00 -32.88
CA ALA A 412 6.04 3.79 -33.79
C ALA A 412 5.06 2.74 -33.21
N LYS A 413 3.75 2.91 -33.45
CA LYS A 413 2.71 1.94 -33.05
C LYS A 413 3.22 0.53 -33.35
N ARG A 414 3.29 -0.33 -32.33
CA ARG A 414 3.61 -1.76 -32.53
C ARG A 414 2.65 -2.29 -33.59
N LYS A 415 3.19 -2.88 -34.66
CA LYS A 415 2.39 -3.56 -35.71
C LYS A 415 1.35 -4.48 -35.03
N PRO A 416 0.14 -4.62 -35.57
CA PRO A 416 -0.91 -5.44 -34.97
C PRO A 416 -0.38 -6.83 -34.61
N GLN A 417 -0.79 -7.38 -33.47
CA GLN A 417 -0.27 -8.65 -32.94
C GLN A 417 -0.44 -9.85 -33.91
N SER A 418 -1.30 -9.71 -34.93
CA SER A 418 -1.67 -10.73 -35.91
C SER A 418 -1.81 -10.15 -37.34
N PRO A 419 -0.70 -9.81 -38.03
CA PRO A 419 -0.74 -9.12 -39.32
C PRO A 419 -1.43 -9.90 -40.47
N ALA A 420 -1.53 -11.23 -40.37
CA ALA A 420 -2.18 -12.06 -41.39
C ALA A 420 -3.70 -12.14 -41.25
N LEU A 421 -4.26 -11.78 -40.08
CA LEU A 421 -5.70 -11.85 -39.83
C LEU A 421 -6.46 -10.56 -40.21
N LYS A 422 -5.79 -9.53 -40.74
CA LYS A 422 -6.38 -8.25 -41.20
C LYS A 422 -7.44 -7.66 -40.23
N GLY A 423 -7.18 -7.71 -38.92
CA GLY A 423 -8.10 -7.15 -37.91
C GLY A 423 -9.22 -8.10 -37.44
N CYS A 424 -9.41 -9.25 -38.08
CA CYS A 424 -10.33 -10.28 -37.61
C CYS A 424 -9.75 -11.04 -36.41
N PRO A 425 -10.55 -11.39 -35.38
CA PRO A 425 -10.07 -12.11 -34.21
C PRO A 425 -9.67 -13.56 -34.53
N GLN A 426 -10.37 -14.19 -35.48
CA GLN A 426 -10.15 -15.56 -35.93
C GLN A 426 -10.46 -15.67 -37.43
N LEU A 427 -9.82 -16.59 -38.14
CA LEU A 427 -9.99 -16.74 -39.59
C LEU A 427 -9.84 -18.21 -40.01
N LYS A 428 -10.65 -18.65 -40.98
CA LYS A 428 -10.64 -20.02 -41.51
C LYS A 428 -9.34 -20.26 -42.28
N GLY A 429 -8.74 -21.43 -42.12
CA GLY A 429 -7.61 -21.86 -42.93
C GLY A 429 -7.62 -23.36 -43.19
N VAL A 430 -6.83 -23.77 -44.17
CA VAL A 430 -6.62 -25.18 -44.54
C VAL A 430 -5.18 -25.55 -44.17
N CYS A 431 -5.00 -26.64 -43.43
CA CYS A 431 -3.68 -27.17 -43.10
C CYS A 431 -2.99 -27.67 -44.39
N ASN A 432 -1.80 -27.16 -44.68
CA ASN A 432 -0.98 -27.68 -45.78
C ASN A 432 -0.09 -28.82 -45.29
N LYS A 433 0.59 -28.62 -44.14
CA LYS A 433 1.55 -29.58 -43.60
C LYS A 433 1.61 -29.48 -42.08
N ILE A 434 1.74 -30.62 -41.42
CA ILE A 434 1.95 -30.69 -39.97
C ILE A 434 3.36 -31.23 -39.71
N TYR A 435 4.09 -30.57 -38.82
CA TYR A 435 5.46 -30.96 -38.46
C TYR A 435 5.78 -30.55 -37.04
N VAL A 436 6.93 -31.01 -36.54
CA VAL A 436 7.41 -30.73 -35.19
C VAL A 436 8.51 -29.69 -35.24
N GLU A 437 8.43 -28.67 -34.40
CA GLU A 437 9.38 -27.56 -34.36
C GLU A 437 10.08 -27.50 -33.00
N LYS A 438 11.40 -27.30 -33.03
CA LYS A 438 12.24 -27.24 -31.82
C LYS A 438 12.02 -25.91 -31.10
N PRO A 439 11.77 -25.91 -29.79
CA PRO A 439 11.58 -24.67 -29.04
C PRO A 439 12.89 -23.88 -28.86
N LYS A 440 12.76 -22.59 -28.53
CA LYS A 440 13.88 -21.67 -28.28
C LYS A 440 14.73 -22.08 -27.07
N LYS A 441 14.13 -22.76 -26.10
CA LYS A 441 14.84 -23.27 -24.91
C LYS A 441 15.27 -24.72 -25.17
N PRO A 442 16.56 -25.07 -25.04
CA PRO A 442 17.08 -26.39 -25.41
C PRO A 442 16.42 -27.55 -24.64
N ASN A 443 16.04 -27.33 -23.38
CA ASN A 443 15.44 -28.38 -22.52
C ASN A 443 13.89 -28.40 -22.56
N SER A 444 13.26 -27.77 -23.55
CA SER A 444 11.80 -27.71 -23.65
C SER A 444 11.26 -28.78 -24.61
N ALA A 445 10.08 -29.33 -24.30
CA ALA A 445 9.44 -30.36 -25.11
C ALA A 445 9.15 -29.88 -26.53
N GLN A 446 9.40 -30.74 -27.52
CA GLN A 446 9.12 -30.48 -28.92
C GLN A 446 7.64 -30.15 -29.15
N ARG A 447 7.34 -29.19 -30.03
CA ARG A 447 5.98 -28.68 -30.23
C ARG A 447 5.48 -29.00 -31.64
N LYS A 448 4.25 -29.51 -31.73
CA LYS A 448 3.59 -29.75 -33.02
C LYS A 448 3.04 -28.43 -33.56
N VAL A 449 3.36 -28.13 -34.82
CA VAL A 449 2.94 -26.93 -35.54
C VAL A 449 2.32 -27.33 -36.88
N ALA A 450 1.41 -26.50 -37.39
CA ALA A 450 0.79 -26.66 -38.70
C ALA A 450 1.10 -25.43 -39.56
N ARG A 451 1.52 -25.66 -40.81
CA ARG A 451 1.51 -24.63 -41.85
C ARG A 451 0.11 -24.57 -42.44
N VAL A 452 -0.56 -23.42 -42.32
CA VAL A 452 -1.96 -23.25 -42.68
C VAL A 452 -2.11 -22.13 -43.71
N ARG A 453 -2.81 -22.42 -44.80
CA ARG A 453 -3.23 -21.41 -45.79
C ARG A 453 -4.57 -20.82 -45.35
N LEU A 454 -4.56 -19.54 -44.98
CA LEU A 454 -5.76 -18.81 -44.58
C LEU A 454 -6.68 -18.58 -45.78
N SER A 455 -7.98 -18.35 -45.54
CA SER A 455 -8.93 -17.94 -46.59
C SER A 455 -8.58 -16.61 -47.25
N THR A 456 -7.72 -15.79 -46.62
CA THR A 456 -7.12 -14.59 -47.21
C THR A 456 -6.00 -14.88 -48.22
N GLY A 457 -5.69 -16.16 -48.49
CA GLY A 457 -4.62 -16.61 -49.37
C GLY A 457 -3.23 -16.65 -48.74
N LYS A 458 -3.05 -16.12 -47.52
CA LYS A 458 -1.75 -16.08 -46.83
C LYS A 458 -1.44 -17.38 -46.09
N THR A 459 -0.22 -17.87 -46.24
CA THR A 459 0.27 -19.04 -45.51
C THR A 459 0.93 -18.62 -44.19
N VAL A 460 0.52 -19.22 -43.08
CA VAL A 460 1.02 -18.92 -41.73
C VAL A 460 1.36 -20.20 -40.97
N ILE A 461 2.34 -20.12 -40.08
CA ILE A 461 2.68 -21.22 -39.16
C ILE A 461 1.88 -21.02 -37.86
N CYS A 462 1.15 -22.05 -37.47
CA CYS A 462 0.26 -22.04 -36.32
C CYS A 462 0.65 -23.14 -35.32
N TYR A 463 0.68 -22.81 -34.04
CA TYR A 463 0.88 -23.80 -32.98
C TYR A 463 -0.39 -24.61 -32.71
N ILE A 464 -0.25 -25.93 -32.57
CA ILE A 464 -1.34 -26.84 -32.20
C ILE A 464 -1.33 -27.04 -30.68
N PRO A 465 -2.33 -26.55 -29.93
CA PRO A 465 -2.33 -26.66 -28.48
C PRO A 465 -2.78 -28.05 -27.98
N GLY A 466 -2.17 -28.52 -26.90
CA GLY A 466 -2.50 -29.76 -26.20
C GLY A 466 -1.83 -31.01 -26.78
N GLU A 467 -1.87 -32.10 -26.02
CA GLU A 467 -1.41 -33.44 -26.45
C GLU A 467 -2.54 -34.16 -27.21
N GLY A 468 -2.20 -35.02 -28.18
CA GLY A 468 -3.16 -35.76 -29.02
C GLY A 468 -4.03 -34.86 -29.93
N HIS A 469 -3.62 -34.64 -31.19
CA HIS A 469 -4.45 -33.95 -32.20
C HIS A 469 -4.82 -34.86 -33.35
N ASN A 470 -6.00 -34.61 -33.92
CA ASN A 470 -6.53 -35.29 -35.10
C ASN A 470 -6.32 -34.49 -36.40
N ALA A 471 -5.69 -33.30 -36.36
CA ALA A 471 -5.42 -32.56 -37.59
C ALA A 471 -4.49 -33.34 -38.53
N GLN A 472 -4.83 -33.32 -39.81
CA GLN A 472 -4.11 -33.91 -40.94
C GLN A 472 -3.80 -32.82 -41.99
N GLU A 473 -3.09 -33.19 -43.05
CA GLU A 473 -2.98 -32.34 -44.23
C GLU A 473 -4.38 -32.15 -44.84
N HIS A 474 -4.65 -30.96 -45.37
CA HIS A 474 -5.94 -30.51 -45.88
C HIS A 474 -7.08 -30.35 -44.86
N SER A 475 -6.86 -30.62 -43.57
CA SER A 475 -7.86 -30.33 -42.54
C SER A 475 -8.21 -28.83 -42.49
N VAL A 476 -9.50 -28.54 -42.45
CA VAL A 476 -10.04 -27.20 -42.26
C VAL A 476 -9.95 -26.85 -40.78
N VAL A 477 -9.28 -25.76 -40.46
CA VAL A 477 -9.01 -25.34 -39.09
C VAL A 477 -9.31 -23.85 -38.89
N LEU A 478 -9.60 -23.47 -37.65
CA LEU A 478 -9.81 -22.07 -37.27
C LEU A 478 -8.54 -21.51 -36.61
N VAL A 479 -8.01 -20.41 -37.17
CA VAL A 479 -6.76 -19.79 -36.75
C VAL A 479 -7.03 -18.53 -35.94
N ARG A 480 -6.38 -18.38 -34.78
CA ARG A 480 -6.44 -17.17 -33.95
C ARG A 480 -5.08 -16.52 -33.75
N GLY A 481 -5.06 -15.22 -33.50
CA GLY A 481 -3.85 -14.47 -33.16
C GLY A 481 -3.33 -14.82 -31.76
N GLY A 482 -2.00 -14.93 -31.61
CA GLY A 482 -1.37 -15.13 -30.31
C GLY A 482 0.03 -15.72 -30.43
N ARG A 483 1.06 -14.93 -30.09
CA ARG A 483 2.45 -15.39 -30.11
C ARG A 483 2.68 -16.53 -29.11
N VAL A 484 3.44 -17.53 -29.51
CA VAL A 484 3.98 -18.57 -28.62
C VAL A 484 5.39 -18.14 -28.22
N GLN A 485 5.66 -18.02 -26.92
CA GLN A 485 6.97 -17.54 -26.45
C GLN A 485 8.08 -18.56 -26.70
N ASP A 486 7.73 -19.85 -26.63
CA ASP A 486 8.66 -20.96 -26.75
C ASP A 486 9.07 -21.26 -28.20
N LEU A 487 8.26 -20.87 -29.20
CA LEU A 487 8.55 -21.12 -30.62
C LEU A 487 8.97 -19.81 -31.32
N PRO A 488 10.19 -19.72 -31.87
CA PRO A 488 10.60 -18.55 -32.64
C PRO A 488 9.76 -18.43 -33.92
N GLY A 489 9.29 -17.23 -34.25
CA GLY A 489 8.54 -16.97 -35.48
C GLY A 489 7.03 -17.32 -35.48
N VAL A 490 6.54 -18.16 -34.56
CA VAL A 490 5.13 -18.59 -34.53
C VAL A 490 4.24 -17.56 -33.82
N ARG A 491 3.35 -16.91 -34.59
CA ARG A 491 2.47 -15.81 -34.13
C ARG A 491 0.99 -16.18 -34.00
N TYR A 492 0.61 -17.39 -34.41
CA TYR A 492 -0.77 -17.83 -34.50
C TYR A 492 -0.95 -19.18 -33.80
N LYS A 493 -2.17 -19.47 -33.35
CA LYS A 493 -2.56 -20.73 -32.70
C LYS A 493 -3.80 -21.28 -33.36
N LEU A 494 -3.90 -22.60 -33.49
CA LEU A 494 -5.15 -23.25 -33.88
C LEU A 494 -6.13 -23.29 -32.71
N VAL A 495 -7.41 -23.18 -33.02
CA VAL A 495 -8.51 -23.30 -32.06
C VAL A 495 -9.01 -24.75 -32.07
N ARG A 496 -8.84 -25.43 -30.94
CA ARG A 496 -9.33 -26.79 -30.69
C ARG A 496 -10.85 -26.82 -30.49
N GLY A 497 -11.49 -27.91 -30.89
CA GLY A 497 -12.95 -28.06 -30.80
C GLY A 497 -13.72 -27.25 -31.83
N SER A 498 -13.07 -26.90 -32.95
CA SER A 498 -13.66 -26.10 -34.02
C SER A 498 -13.19 -26.60 -35.38
N ARG A 499 -14.12 -26.71 -36.34
CA ARG A 499 -13.90 -27.31 -37.67
C ARG A 499 -13.39 -28.76 -37.51
N ASP A 500 -12.41 -29.17 -38.29
CA ASP A 500 -11.92 -30.56 -38.30
C ASP A 500 -10.98 -30.85 -37.13
N LEU A 501 -10.53 -29.81 -36.42
CA LEU A 501 -9.65 -29.94 -35.27
C LEU A 501 -10.47 -30.20 -33.99
N GLY A 502 -10.54 -31.46 -33.59
CA GLY A 502 -11.28 -31.96 -32.44
C GLY A 502 -10.77 -31.44 -31.09
N GLY A 503 -11.62 -31.57 -30.07
CA GLY A 503 -11.28 -31.28 -28.67
C GLY A 503 -10.20 -32.21 -28.11
N VAL A 504 -9.74 -31.93 -26.89
CA VAL A 504 -8.81 -32.83 -26.18
C VAL A 504 -9.62 -33.94 -25.53
N VAL A 505 -9.37 -35.19 -25.91
CA VAL A 505 -10.02 -36.38 -25.34
C VAL A 505 -9.78 -36.39 -23.81
N ASN A 506 -10.82 -36.70 -23.02
CA ASN A 506 -10.83 -36.68 -21.55
C ASN A 506 -10.78 -35.30 -20.86
N ARG A 507 -10.99 -34.20 -21.59
CA ARG A 507 -11.04 -32.85 -21.00
C ARG A 507 -12.47 -32.34 -20.84
N VAL A 508 -13.06 -32.60 -19.67
CA VAL A 508 -14.46 -32.22 -19.33
C VAL A 508 -14.60 -30.75 -18.90
N ASN A 509 -13.55 -30.10 -18.39
CA ASN A 509 -13.61 -28.73 -17.87
C ASN A 509 -12.47 -27.80 -18.33
N SER A 510 -12.77 -26.50 -18.46
CA SER A 510 -11.77 -25.45 -18.62
C SER A 510 -11.11 -25.12 -17.26
N ARG A 511 -9.80 -24.86 -17.25
CA ARG A 511 -9.12 -24.38 -16.03
C ARG A 511 -9.65 -22.98 -15.70
N SER A 512 -9.93 -22.73 -14.43
CA SER A 512 -10.17 -21.36 -13.96
C SER A 512 -8.95 -20.49 -14.29
N LYS A 513 -9.19 -19.18 -14.50
CA LYS A 513 -8.18 -18.17 -14.84
C LYS A 513 -7.01 -18.10 -13.82
N TYR A 514 -7.17 -18.75 -12.65
CA TYR A 514 -6.26 -18.70 -11.51
C TYR A 514 -5.74 -20.07 -11.04
N GLY A 515 -5.95 -21.15 -11.82
CA GLY A 515 -5.27 -22.43 -11.56
C GLY A 515 -5.87 -23.31 -10.46
N THR A 516 -6.98 -22.93 -9.83
CA THR A 516 -7.76 -23.81 -8.94
C THR A 516 -8.84 -24.57 -9.72
N LYS A 517 -9.05 -25.86 -9.41
CA LYS A 517 -10.15 -26.65 -9.97
C LYS A 517 -11.49 -26.00 -9.58
N LYS A 518 -12.31 -25.65 -10.56
CA LYS A 518 -13.70 -25.26 -10.33
C LYS A 518 -14.44 -26.55 -9.90
N PRO A 519 -15.26 -26.56 -8.83
CA PRO A 519 -16.06 -27.74 -8.49
C PRO A 519 -16.96 -28.10 -9.67
N ALA A 520 -17.15 -29.39 -9.89
CA ALA A 520 -17.98 -29.89 -10.99
C ALA A 520 -19.42 -29.35 -10.84
N PRO A 521 -20.07 -28.92 -11.94
CA PRO A 521 -21.49 -28.62 -11.88
C PRO A 521 -22.23 -29.94 -11.61
N VAL A 522 -22.96 -29.99 -10.51
CA VAL A 522 -23.89 -31.09 -10.22
C VAL A 522 -24.98 -31.04 -11.29
N GLU A 523 -25.11 -32.11 -12.07
CA GLU A 523 -26.20 -32.28 -13.02
C GLU A 523 -27.52 -32.26 -12.25
N LYS A 524 -28.33 -31.23 -12.52
CA LYS A 524 -29.72 -31.23 -12.07
C LYS A 524 -30.50 -32.13 -13.01
N GLU A 525 -30.78 -33.34 -12.57
CA GLU A 525 -31.80 -34.18 -13.20
C GLU A 525 -33.12 -33.39 -13.26
N LYS A 526 -33.66 -33.23 -14.47
CA LYS A 526 -35.02 -32.77 -14.68
C LYS A 526 -35.97 -33.90 -14.29
N LYS A 527 -36.49 -33.89 -13.07
CA LYS A 527 -37.74 -34.59 -12.74
C LYS A 527 -38.87 -33.58 -12.74
N SER A 528 -39.62 -33.59 -13.83
CA SER A 528 -40.94 -32.97 -13.95
C SER A 528 -41.94 -33.78 -13.14
N GLN A 529 -42.28 -33.29 -11.95
CA GLN A 529 -43.48 -33.70 -11.25
C GLN A 529 -44.10 -32.46 -10.63
N ILE A 530 -45.31 -32.15 -11.08
CA ILE A 530 -46.14 -31.04 -10.63
C ILE A 530 -46.53 -31.35 -9.18
N TYR A 531 -46.03 -30.57 -8.22
CA TYR A 531 -46.59 -30.51 -6.87
C TYR A 531 -47.40 -29.22 -6.75
N PRO A 532 -48.58 -29.25 -6.10
CA PRO A 532 -49.42 -28.07 -5.94
C PRO A 532 -48.69 -26.99 -5.12
N GLU A 533 -49.00 -25.72 -5.42
CA GLU A 533 -48.44 -24.54 -4.76
C GLU A 533 -48.42 -24.69 -3.23
N THR A 534 -47.22 -24.64 -2.64
CA THR A 534 -47.02 -24.72 -1.19
C THR A 534 -47.29 -23.36 -0.57
N VAL A 535 -48.41 -23.25 0.16
CA VAL A 535 -48.70 -22.10 1.04
C VAL A 535 -47.72 -22.13 2.21
N PRO A 536 -46.96 -21.06 2.49
CA PRO A 536 -46.06 -20.99 3.64
C PRO A 536 -46.86 -21.01 4.96
N ILE A 537 -46.36 -21.75 5.95
CA ILE A 537 -46.97 -21.85 7.29
C ILE A 537 -46.93 -20.46 7.97
N PRO A 538 -48.05 -19.95 8.52
CA PRO A 538 -48.06 -18.74 9.34
C PRO A 538 -47.15 -18.87 10.57
N MET A 539 -46.29 -17.88 10.81
CA MET A 539 -45.17 -17.91 11.77
C MET A 539 -45.53 -17.95 13.27
N GLU A 540 -46.80 -18.18 13.65
CA GLU A 540 -47.21 -18.00 15.06
C GLU A 540 -47.17 -19.28 15.90
N THR A 541 -47.34 -20.46 15.29
CA THR A 541 -47.33 -21.75 16.03
C THR A 541 -46.89 -22.95 15.17
N ILE A 542 -46.02 -23.81 15.70
CA ILE A 542 -45.59 -25.07 15.08
C ILE A 542 -46.31 -26.23 15.76
N ASN A 543 -47.10 -26.99 15.00
CA ASN A 543 -47.81 -28.15 15.52
C ASN A 543 -46.86 -29.34 15.72
N VAL A 544 -46.97 -30.00 16.87
CA VAL A 544 -46.14 -31.14 17.28
C VAL A 544 -47.02 -32.35 17.61
N ALA A 545 -46.61 -33.53 17.16
CA ALA A 545 -47.19 -34.81 17.58
C ALA A 545 -46.21 -35.60 18.45
N ILE A 546 -46.72 -36.21 19.53
CA ILE A 546 -45.93 -36.99 20.48
C ILE A 546 -46.43 -38.44 20.49
N LEU A 547 -45.54 -39.38 20.14
CA LEU A 547 -45.77 -40.81 20.23
C LEU A 547 -44.99 -41.41 21.40
N ILE A 548 -45.67 -42.14 22.27
CA ILE A 548 -45.03 -42.87 23.36
C ILE A 548 -45.04 -44.34 23.02
N VAL A 549 -43.86 -44.95 22.98
CA VAL A 549 -43.67 -46.36 22.64
C VAL A 549 -43.32 -47.11 23.92
N SER A 550 -44.27 -47.89 24.43
CA SER A 550 -44.10 -48.67 25.66
C SER A 550 -45.23 -49.67 25.84
N ASP A 551 -44.88 -50.96 25.96
CA ASP A 551 -45.82 -52.04 26.30
C ASP A 551 -46.60 -51.78 27.61
N THR A 552 -45.92 -51.24 28.64
CA THR A 552 -46.52 -50.95 29.94
C THR A 552 -47.46 -49.74 29.90
N ALA A 553 -47.08 -48.67 29.19
CA ALA A 553 -47.93 -47.50 29.03
C ALA A 553 -49.13 -47.76 28.10
N ALA A 554 -48.98 -48.64 27.11
CA ALA A 554 -50.06 -49.05 26.23
C ALA A 554 -51.15 -49.85 26.98
N THR A 555 -50.74 -50.66 27.97
CA THR A 555 -51.67 -51.42 28.82
C THR A 555 -52.28 -50.54 29.92
N SER A 556 -51.46 -49.66 30.52
CA SER A 556 -51.86 -48.79 31.63
C SER A 556 -51.36 -47.35 31.40
N PRO A 557 -52.16 -46.46 30.78
CA PRO A 557 -51.75 -45.11 30.41
C PRO A 557 -51.25 -44.22 31.55
N HIS A 558 -51.67 -44.48 32.80
CA HIS A 558 -51.23 -43.74 33.99
C HIS A 558 -49.75 -43.96 34.35
N THR A 559 -49.09 -44.97 33.77
CA THR A 559 -47.68 -45.28 34.04
C THR A 559 -46.70 -44.40 33.25
N ASP A 560 -47.18 -43.68 32.23
CA ASP A 560 -46.37 -42.78 31.42
C ASP A 560 -45.95 -41.53 32.20
N LYS A 561 -44.63 -41.30 32.27
CA LYS A 561 -44.02 -40.09 32.84
C LYS A 561 -43.28 -39.25 31.78
N SER A 562 -43.16 -39.76 30.56
CA SER A 562 -42.35 -39.16 29.49
C SER A 562 -43.11 -38.06 28.76
N PHE A 563 -44.44 -38.15 28.67
CA PHE A 563 -45.24 -37.07 28.09
C PHE A 563 -45.11 -35.74 28.84
N GLY A 564 -45.22 -35.77 30.17
CA GLY A 564 -45.08 -34.57 31.00
C GLY A 564 -43.68 -33.95 30.87
N ALA A 565 -42.66 -34.80 30.75
CA ALA A 565 -41.28 -34.39 30.50
C ALA A 565 -41.10 -33.68 29.15
N ILE A 566 -41.63 -34.23 28.05
CA ILE A 566 -41.59 -33.58 26.72
C ILE A 566 -42.35 -32.26 26.74
N SER A 567 -43.55 -32.25 27.32
CA SER A 567 -44.42 -31.07 27.36
C SER A 567 -43.81 -29.92 28.16
N SER A 568 -43.02 -30.22 29.21
CA SER A 568 -42.32 -29.20 29.99
C SER A 568 -41.21 -28.46 29.21
N VAL A 569 -40.63 -29.12 28.20
CA VAL A 569 -39.55 -28.57 27.36
C VAL A 569 -40.13 -27.83 26.15
N LEU A 570 -41.24 -28.32 25.59
CA LEU A 570 -41.94 -27.68 24.48
C LEU A 570 -42.70 -26.43 24.95
N LYS A 571 -42.10 -25.25 24.75
CA LYS A 571 -42.72 -23.94 24.96
C LYS A 571 -43.09 -23.31 23.61
N LYS A 572 -43.83 -22.18 23.62
CA LYS A 572 -44.12 -21.40 22.39
C LYS A 572 -42.81 -21.16 21.59
N PRO A 573 -42.79 -21.40 20.27
CA PRO A 573 -43.93 -21.53 19.35
C PRO A 573 -44.49 -22.96 19.17
N PHE A 574 -44.00 -23.99 19.88
CA PHE A 574 -44.46 -25.36 19.71
C PHE A 574 -45.81 -25.62 20.40
N ASN A 575 -46.80 -26.14 19.66
CA ASN A 575 -48.11 -26.52 20.16
C ASN A 575 -48.33 -28.04 19.98
N VAL A 576 -48.57 -28.77 21.07
CA VAL A 576 -48.80 -30.22 21.02
C VAL A 576 -50.23 -30.49 20.59
N LEU A 577 -50.41 -30.97 19.36
CA LEU A 577 -51.73 -31.16 18.74
C LEU A 577 -52.23 -32.61 18.86
N HIS A 578 -51.31 -33.59 18.77
CA HIS A 578 -51.64 -35.02 18.86
C HIS A 578 -50.77 -35.74 19.88
N LYS A 579 -51.40 -36.64 20.65
CA LYS A 579 -50.76 -37.57 21.59
C LYS A 579 -51.27 -38.99 21.31
N ALA A 580 -50.36 -39.95 21.17
CA ALA A 580 -50.72 -41.36 21.10
C ALA A 580 -49.73 -42.22 21.91
N ILE A 581 -50.21 -43.37 22.39
CA ILE A 581 -49.39 -44.41 23.04
C ILE A 581 -49.57 -45.69 22.23
N VAL A 582 -48.47 -46.36 21.92
CA VAL A 582 -48.45 -47.64 21.19
C VAL A 582 -47.54 -48.64 21.90
N PRO A 583 -47.83 -49.95 21.83
CA PRO A 583 -46.90 -50.98 22.28
C PRO A 583 -45.65 -51.01 21.40
N ASP A 584 -44.62 -51.73 21.82
CA ASP A 584 -43.35 -51.91 21.12
C ASP A 584 -43.48 -52.84 19.89
N GLU A 585 -44.51 -52.62 19.07
CA GLU A 585 -44.82 -53.36 17.84
C GLU A 585 -44.44 -52.52 16.60
N PRO A 586 -43.50 -52.96 15.74
CA PRO A 586 -42.96 -52.15 14.65
C PRO A 586 -44.00 -51.61 13.68
N GLN A 587 -45.04 -52.40 13.38
CA GLN A 587 -46.08 -52.01 12.44
C GLN A 587 -46.96 -50.89 13.00
N GLN A 588 -47.32 -50.94 14.28
CA GLN A 588 -48.16 -49.92 14.91
C GLN A 588 -47.42 -48.58 15.05
N ILE A 589 -46.12 -48.62 15.34
CA ILE A 589 -45.25 -47.43 15.37
C ILE A 589 -45.19 -46.80 13.96
N LYS A 590 -44.99 -47.63 12.93
CA LYS A 590 -44.92 -47.17 11.53
C LYS A 590 -46.23 -46.53 11.08
N ASP A 591 -47.34 -47.22 11.29
CA ASP A 591 -48.65 -46.77 10.82
C ASP A 591 -49.02 -45.43 11.47
N ARG A 592 -48.76 -45.27 12.77
CA ARG A 592 -49.07 -44.02 13.48
C ARG A 592 -48.20 -42.85 13.02
N VAL A 593 -46.90 -43.06 12.84
CA VAL A 593 -46.01 -42.01 12.35
C VAL A 593 -46.33 -41.66 10.91
N PHE A 594 -46.63 -42.64 10.06
CA PHE A 594 -47.03 -42.42 8.67
C PHE A 594 -48.37 -41.68 8.55
N GLU A 595 -49.34 -41.97 9.41
CA GLU A 595 -50.60 -41.20 9.46
C GLU A 595 -50.35 -39.71 9.72
N TRP A 596 -49.46 -39.39 10.67
CA TRP A 596 -49.13 -38.01 11.03
C TRP A 596 -48.30 -37.27 9.97
N THR A 597 -47.47 -37.97 9.20
CA THR A 597 -46.78 -37.36 8.05
C THR A 597 -47.77 -37.04 6.93
N GLN A 598 -48.77 -37.89 6.68
CA GLN A 598 -49.87 -37.60 5.73
C GLN A 598 -50.71 -36.40 6.15
N GLN A 599 -50.92 -36.21 7.45
CA GLN A 599 -51.58 -35.02 8.02
C GLN A 599 -50.70 -33.75 7.98
N ARG A 600 -49.48 -33.82 7.45
CA ARG A 600 -48.51 -32.72 7.33
C ARG A 600 -48.16 -32.06 8.66
N ILE A 601 -47.98 -32.87 9.71
CA ILE A 601 -47.56 -32.35 11.02
C ILE A 601 -46.07 -31.98 10.99
N PRO A 602 -45.66 -30.76 11.38
CA PRO A 602 -44.28 -30.36 11.20
C PRO A 602 -43.21 -31.11 11.98
N LEU A 603 -43.51 -31.43 13.24
CA LEU A 603 -42.57 -32.10 14.13
C LEU A 603 -43.25 -33.31 14.78
N ILE A 604 -42.63 -34.47 14.64
CA ILE A 604 -43.06 -35.72 15.26
C ILE A 604 -41.96 -36.20 16.20
N LEU A 605 -42.30 -36.30 17.49
CA LEU A 605 -41.40 -36.77 18.53
C LEU A 605 -41.86 -38.14 19.02
N THR A 606 -40.97 -39.12 19.05
CA THR A 606 -41.24 -40.41 19.72
C THR A 606 -40.45 -40.51 21.02
N SER A 607 -40.93 -41.25 22.02
CA SER A 607 -40.19 -41.55 23.24
C SER A 607 -40.39 -43.00 23.65
N GLY A 608 -39.28 -43.70 23.87
CA GLY A 608 -39.28 -45.13 24.21
C GLY A 608 -38.76 -46.02 23.09
N GLY A 609 -38.44 -47.28 23.42
CA GLY A 609 -38.06 -48.29 22.44
C GLY A 609 -36.73 -48.07 21.69
N THR A 610 -35.83 -47.20 22.19
CA THR A 610 -34.53 -46.88 21.54
C THR A 610 -33.32 -47.59 22.16
N GLY A 611 -33.49 -48.44 23.18
CA GLY A 611 -32.40 -49.15 23.85
C GLY A 611 -31.85 -50.37 23.09
N PHE A 612 -31.13 -51.23 23.79
CA PHE A 612 -30.58 -52.50 23.28
C PHE A 612 -31.49 -53.72 23.57
N GLY A 613 -32.62 -53.52 24.24
CA GLY A 613 -33.54 -54.60 24.59
C GLY A 613 -34.18 -55.24 23.36
N LYS A 614 -34.56 -56.52 23.46
CA LYS A 614 -35.23 -57.24 22.35
C LYS A 614 -36.56 -56.60 21.92
N ARG A 615 -37.20 -55.86 22.82
CA ARG A 615 -38.43 -55.09 22.55
C ARG A 615 -38.15 -53.66 22.07
N ASP A 616 -36.93 -53.14 22.19
CA ASP A 616 -36.58 -51.78 21.75
C ASP A 616 -36.44 -51.71 20.21
N VAL A 617 -37.57 -51.59 19.50
CA VAL A 617 -37.64 -51.67 18.03
C VAL A 617 -37.98 -50.35 17.33
N THR A 618 -38.00 -49.23 18.07
CA THR A 618 -38.38 -47.92 17.53
C THR A 618 -37.45 -47.44 16.40
N PRO A 619 -36.11 -47.59 16.48
CA PRO A 619 -35.20 -47.25 15.39
C PRO A 619 -35.50 -48.04 14.11
N GLU A 620 -35.70 -49.36 14.23
CA GLU A 620 -36.02 -50.26 13.11
C GLU A 620 -37.38 -49.96 12.48
N ALA A 621 -38.33 -49.46 13.28
CA ALA A 621 -39.63 -49.04 12.82
C ALA A 621 -39.57 -47.71 12.04
N ILE A 622 -38.82 -46.73 12.53
CA ILE A 622 -38.79 -45.36 12.00
C ILE A 622 -37.81 -45.19 10.82
N LEU A 623 -36.65 -45.86 10.86
CA LEU A 623 -35.60 -45.70 9.84
C LEU A 623 -36.09 -45.95 8.39
N PRO A 624 -36.96 -46.94 8.11
CA PRO A 624 -37.51 -47.15 6.76
C PRO A 624 -38.44 -46.03 6.27
N LEU A 625 -39.02 -45.22 7.17
CA LEU A 625 -39.90 -44.10 6.82
C LEU A 625 -39.12 -42.83 6.45
N ILE A 626 -37.86 -42.73 6.86
CA ILE A 626 -37.04 -41.54 6.66
C ILE A 626 -36.45 -41.52 5.25
N GLU A 627 -36.78 -40.50 4.48
CA GLU A 627 -36.22 -40.25 3.14
C GLU A 627 -34.82 -39.64 3.23
N ARG A 628 -34.62 -38.74 4.22
CA ARG A 628 -33.36 -38.02 4.43
C ARG A 628 -33.00 -38.01 5.91
N GLN A 629 -31.94 -38.71 6.27
CA GLN A 629 -31.47 -38.76 7.66
C GLN A 629 -30.81 -37.43 8.08
N THR A 630 -30.96 -37.07 9.34
CA THR A 630 -30.36 -35.89 9.96
C THR A 630 -29.42 -36.29 11.11
N PRO A 631 -28.25 -36.87 10.81
CA PRO A 631 -27.33 -37.37 11.84
C PRO A 631 -26.81 -36.26 12.77
N GLY A 632 -26.79 -35.01 12.32
CA GLY A 632 -26.40 -33.87 13.15
C GLY A 632 -27.27 -33.70 14.40
N LEU A 633 -28.58 -33.98 14.32
CA LEU A 633 -29.47 -33.92 15.48
C LEU A 633 -29.14 -35.02 16.49
N ILE A 634 -28.82 -36.22 15.99
CA ILE A 634 -28.40 -37.36 16.82
C ILE A 634 -27.10 -37.04 17.56
N HIS A 635 -26.12 -36.44 16.88
CA HIS A 635 -24.86 -36.04 17.50
C HIS A 635 -25.06 -34.99 18.60
N ALA A 636 -25.94 -33.99 18.38
CA ALA A 636 -26.27 -33.00 19.40
C ALA A 636 -26.93 -33.63 20.63
N MET A 637 -27.84 -34.59 20.42
CA MET A 637 -28.49 -35.35 21.49
C MET A 637 -27.48 -36.18 22.29
N PHE A 638 -26.53 -36.86 21.63
CA PHE A 638 -25.47 -37.60 22.32
C PHE A 638 -24.54 -36.67 23.10
N GLU A 639 -24.15 -35.54 22.53
CA GLU A 639 -23.32 -34.55 23.24
C GLU A 639 -24.04 -34.01 24.49
N GLY A 640 -25.34 -33.75 24.39
CA GLY A 640 -26.19 -33.33 25.51
C GLY A 640 -26.31 -34.39 26.60
N GLY A 641 -26.60 -35.64 26.21
CA GLY A 641 -26.77 -36.76 27.15
C GLY A 641 -25.47 -37.20 27.84
N LEU A 642 -24.36 -37.27 27.09
CA LEU A 642 -23.05 -37.71 27.62
C LEU A 642 -22.46 -36.74 28.64
N LYS A 643 -22.87 -35.46 28.64
CA LYS A 643 -22.49 -34.50 29.68
C LYS A 643 -23.07 -34.86 31.06
N ASN A 644 -24.21 -35.54 31.11
CA ASN A 644 -24.91 -35.85 32.35
C ASN A 644 -24.79 -37.32 32.75
N THR A 645 -24.75 -38.24 31.79
CA THR A 645 -24.61 -39.68 32.07
C THR A 645 -23.87 -40.42 30.95
N PRO A 646 -22.86 -41.26 31.30
CA PRO A 646 -22.20 -42.11 30.31
C PRO A 646 -23.15 -43.16 29.71
N MET A 647 -24.26 -43.48 30.39
CA MET A 647 -25.26 -44.45 29.91
C MET A 647 -26.07 -43.93 28.71
N ALA A 648 -25.95 -42.65 28.34
CA ALA A 648 -26.58 -42.10 27.15
C ALA A 648 -26.11 -42.82 25.85
N ILE A 649 -24.91 -43.42 25.87
CA ILE A 649 -24.38 -44.21 24.74
C ILE A 649 -25.22 -45.46 24.42
N LEU A 650 -26.04 -45.91 25.38
CA LEU A 650 -26.88 -47.11 25.22
C LEU A 650 -28.18 -46.83 24.46
N SER A 651 -28.43 -45.60 24.02
CA SER A 651 -29.58 -45.27 23.17
C SER A 651 -29.19 -45.30 21.69
N ARG A 652 -30.10 -45.75 20.82
CA ARG A 652 -29.96 -45.82 19.36
C ARG A 652 -30.93 -44.86 18.66
N PRO A 653 -30.89 -43.54 18.94
CA PRO A 653 -31.86 -42.61 18.37
C PRO A 653 -31.67 -42.44 16.86
N VAL A 654 -32.78 -42.22 16.16
CA VAL A 654 -32.87 -41.91 14.73
C VAL A 654 -33.59 -40.58 14.57
N ALA A 655 -33.09 -39.75 13.65
CA ALA A 655 -33.72 -38.49 13.27
C ALA A 655 -33.64 -38.29 11.76
N GLY A 656 -34.70 -37.74 11.17
CA GLY A 656 -34.73 -37.46 9.74
C GLY A 656 -36.01 -36.83 9.26
N ILE A 657 -36.06 -36.59 7.96
CA ILE A 657 -37.18 -35.98 7.26
C ILE A 657 -37.95 -37.07 6.50
N CYS A 658 -39.26 -37.11 6.69
CA CYS A 658 -40.20 -37.92 5.91
C CYS A 658 -41.21 -36.95 5.30
N GLN A 659 -41.31 -36.90 3.97
CA GLN A 659 -42.06 -35.88 3.25
C GLN A 659 -41.67 -34.46 3.69
N ASN A 660 -42.55 -33.78 4.43
CA ASN A 660 -42.35 -32.43 4.95
C ASN A 660 -42.09 -32.42 6.46
N SER A 661 -42.28 -33.54 7.15
CA SER A 661 -42.21 -33.65 8.62
C SER A 661 -40.82 -34.04 9.10
N ILE A 662 -40.39 -33.45 10.22
CA ILE A 662 -39.20 -33.89 10.94
C ILE A 662 -39.60 -34.90 11.99
N ILE A 663 -38.95 -36.07 11.97
CA ILE A 663 -39.14 -37.15 12.94
C ILE A 663 -37.87 -37.25 13.80
N VAL A 664 -38.03 -37.24 15.12
CA VAL A 664 -36.94 -37.44 16.09
C VAL A 664 -37.35 -38.47 17.14
N THR A 665 -36.55 -39.52 17.31
CA THR A 665 -36.78 -40.52 18.36
C THR A 665 -35.99 -40.19 19.62
N LEU A 666 -36.67 -40.04 20.75
CA LEU A 666 -36.10 -39.72 22.06
C LEU A 666 -36.00 -41.00 22.92
N PRO A 667 -35.08 -41.03 23.91
CA PRO A 667 -35.01 -42.12 24.88
C PRO A 667 -36.32 -42.34 25.66
N GLY A 668 -36.47 -43.50 26.31
CA GLY A 668 -37.66 -43.81 27.13
C GLY A 668 -37.68 -43.19 28.53
N SER A 669 -36.50 -42.89 29.10
CA SER A 669 -36.41 -42.31 30.45
C SER A 669 -36.77 -40.82 30.44
N PRO A 670 -37.70 -40.34 31.31
CA PRO A 670 -38.11 -38.93 31.36
C PRO A 670 -36.95 -37.95 31.53
N LYS A 671 -35.93 -38.32 32.31
CA LYS A 671 -34.73 -37.51 32.50
C LYS A 671 -33.91 -37.40 31.20
N ALA A 672 -33.68 -38.53 30.54
CA ALA A 672 -32.92 -38.58 29.30
C ALA A 672 -33.64 -37.86 28.14
N VAL A 673 -34.98 -37.86 28.14
CA VAL A 673 -35.82 -37.10 27.21
C VAL A 673 -35.61 -35.60 27.36
N ILE A 674 -35.65 -35.07 28.58
CA ILE A 674 -35.44 -33.64 28.84
C ILE A 674 -34.05 -33.21 28.36
N GLU A 675 -33.04 -33.99 28.71
CA GLU A 675 -31.65 -33.70 28.34
C GLU A 675 -31.45 -33.73 26.81
N SER A 676 -31.98 -34.76 26.14
CA SER A 676 -31.85 -34.91 24.69
C SER A 676 -32.64 -33.83 23.93
N LEU A 677 -33.89 -33.58 24.31
CA LEU A 677 -34.74 -32.60 23.62
C LEU A 677 -34.25 -31.17 23.84
N SER A 678 -33.79 -30.83 25.06
CA SER A 678 -33.23 -29.50 25.35
C SER A 678 -32.00 -29.18 24.52
N SER A 679 -31.23 -30.19 24.10
CA SER A 679 -30.04 -30.01 23.27
C SER A 679 -30.35 -29.63 21.81
N ILE A 680 -31.54 -29.98 21.31
CA ILE A 680 -31.93 -29.77 19.90
C ILE A 680 -33.03 -28.74 19.70
N ILE A 681 -33.83 -28.44 20.74
CA ILE A 681 -35.05 -27.62 20.62
C ILE A 681 -34.81 -26.25 19.99
N GLY A 682 -33.67 -25.61 20.27
CA GLY A 682 -33.32 -24.29 19.72
C GLY A 682 -33.11 -24.25 18.20
N VAL A 683 -32.98 -25.41 17.54
CA VAL A 683 -32.81 -25.51 16.08
C VAL A 683 -34.07 -26.06 15.41
N MET A 684 -35.03 -26.59 16.18
CA MET A 684 -36.20 -27.30 15.65
C MET A 684 -37.18 -26.41 14.91
N GLU A 685 -37.35 -25.16 15.33
CA GLU A 685 -38.20 -24.19 14.64
C GLU A 685 -37.71 -23.95 13.21
N HIS A 686 -36.44 -23.57 13.08
CA HIS A 686 -35.79 -23.33 11.79
C HIS A 686 -35.74 -24.60 10.92
N ALA A 687 -35.48 -25.75 11.52
CA ALA A 687 -35.45 -27.02 10.80
C ALA A 687 -36.84 -27.35 10.22
N CYS A 688 -37.93 -27.16 10.98
CA CYS A 688 -39.29 -27.40 10.50
C CYS A 688 -39.64 -26.48 9.32
N GLN A 689 -39.25 -25.20 9.38
CA GLN A 689 -39.48 -24.25 8.28
C GLN A 689 -38.78 -24.69 6.98
N LEU A 690 -37.53 -25.15 7.07
CA LEU A 690 -36.79 -25.67 5.93
C LEU A 690 -37.38 -26.97 5.38
N ALA A 691 -37.83 -27.87 6.26
CA ALA A 691 -38.46 -29.13 5.87
C ALA A 691 -39.80 -28.91 5.13
N PHE A 692 -40.54 -27.84 5.47
CA PHE A 692 -41.80 -27.46 4.82
C PHE A 692 -41.65 -26.69 3.50
N GLY A 693 -40.42 -26.44 3.04
CA GLY A 693 -40.18 -25.78 1.76
C GLY A 693 -39.81 -24.30 1.84
N GLY A 694 -39.43 -23.80 3.02
CA GLY A 694 -38.92 -22.44 3.18
C GLY A 694 -37.62 -22.19 2.41
N ASP A 695 -37.50 -21.04 1.74
CA ASP A 695 -36.28 -20.67 1.01
C ASP A 695 -35.15 -20.34 2.00
N SER A 696 -34.14 -21.23 2.03
CA SER A 696 -32.90 -21.08 2.81
C SER A 696 -32.29 -19.66 2.77
N ARG A 697 -32.45 -18.93 1.65
CA ARG A 697 -31.88 -17.59 1.49
C ARG A 697 -32.69 -16.49 2.16
N LEU A 698 -34.02 -16.64 2.21
CA LEU A 698 -34.92 -15.66 2.81
C LEU A 698 -34.92 -15.80 4.33
N ILE A 699 -34.88 -17.04 4.85
CA ILE A 699 -34.86 -17.30 6.30
C ILE A 699 -33.54 -16.80 6.93
N HIS A 700 -32.39 -17.05 6.28
CA HIS A 700 -31.09 -16.52 6.75
C HIS A 700 -30.91 -15.01 6.57
N GLN A 701 -31.78 -14.33 5.81
CA GLN A 701 -31.81 -12.86 5.72
C GLN A 701 -32.66 -12.20 6.79
N GLY A 702 -33.70 -12.89 7.30
CA GLY A 702 -34.67 -12.35 8.27
C GLY A 702 -34.29 -12.52 9.74
N GLU A 703 -33.58 -13.60 10.12
CA GLU A 703 -33.40 -13.99 11.54
C GLU A 703 -32.13 -13.44 12.22
N ILE A 704 -31.47 -12.42 11.68
CA ILE A 704 -30.29 -11.81 12.35
C ILE A 704 -30.71 -10.94 13.56
N ASN A 705 -32.01 -10.67 13.79
CA ASN A 705 -32.44 -9.61 14.71
C ASN A 705 -33.42 -9.94 15.85
N THR A 706 -33.91 -11.17 16.08
CA THR A 706 -35.05 -11.32 17.03
C THR A 706 -35.02 -12.41 18.11
N TYR A 707 -34.00 -13.25 18.21
CA TYR A 707 -33.83 -14.07 19.42
C TYR A 707 -32.52 -13.73 20.10
N GLY A 708 -32.64 -13.19 21.32
CA GLY A 708 -31.57 -12.86 22.25
C GLY A 708 -30.81 -14.09 22.71
N HIS A 709 -30.16 -14.78 21.78
CA HIS A 709 -29.02 -15.60 22.07
C HIS A 709 -27.81 -14.69 21.98
N SER A 710 -27.08 -14.63 23.09
CA SER A 710 -25.65 -14.42 23.11
C SER A 710 -25.05 -15.39 22.09
N CYS A 711 -25.06 -15.00 20.82
CA CYS A 711 -24.27 -15.66 19.81
C CYS A 711 -22.88 -15.62 20.42
N ALA A 712 -22.35 -16.80 20.74
CA ALA A 712 -20.94 -16.98 20.94
C ALA A 712 -20.32 -16.34 19.71
N HIS A 713 -19.87 -15.10 19.89
CA HIS A 713 -19.05 -14.41 18.91
C HIS A 713 -18.07 -15.46 18.46
N ILE A 714 -17.89 -15.58 17.16
CA ILE A 714 -16.75 -16.29 16.60
C ILE A 714 -15.54 -15.63 17.27
N LYS A 715 -15.15 -16.14 18.44
CA LYS A 715 -13.90 -15.87 19.12
C LYS A 715 -12.94 -16.62 18.23
N ALA A 716 -12.60 -16.02 17.10
CA ALA A 716 -11.32 -16.29 16.48
C ALA A 716 -10.33 -15.97 17.58
N ARG A 717 -9.93 -16.99 18.33
CA ARG A 717 -8.92 -16.78 19.34
C ARG A 717 -7.66 -16.46 18.54
N LEU A 718 -6.88 -15.48 18.97
CA LEU A 718 -5.55 -15.24 18.40
C LEU A 718 -4.69 -16.52 18.40
N SER A 719 -5.02 -17.49 19.26
CA SER A 719 -4.41 -18.83 19.32
C SER A 719 -4.82 -19.77 18.18
N ASP A 720 -5.87 -19.47 17.42
CA ASP A 720 -6.33 -20.35 16.35
C ASP A 720 -5.32 -20.34 15.19
N PRO A 721 -5.05 -21.48 14.54
CA PRO A 721 -4.15 -21.55 13.41
C PRO A 721 -4.56 -20.58 12.28
N ILE A 722 -3.60 -19.84 11.71
CA ILE A 722 -3.84 -18.78 10.69
C ILE A 722 -4.71 -19.25 9.51
N HIS A 723 -4.64 -20.54 9.16
CA HIS A 723 -5.42 -21.12 8.07
C HIS A 723 -6.89 -21.36 8.42
N ALA A 724 -7.22 -21.59 9.70
CA ALA A 724 -8.56 -21.85 10.21
C ALA A 724 -9.33 -20.57 10.58
N ARG A 725 -8.66 -19.41 10.56
CA ARG A 725 -9.28 -18.11 10.89
C ARG A 725 -10.30 -17.66 9.86
N ALA A 726 -11.30 -16.90 10.33
CA ALA A 726 -12.35 -16.35 9.49
C ALA A 726 -11.79 -15.48 8.35
N ARG A 727 -12.07 -15.85 7.10
CA ARG A 727 -11.70 -15.08 5.90
C ARG A 727 -12.74 -14.01 5.54
N VAL A 728 -13.89 -14.06 6.20
CA VAL A 728 -14.98 -13.10 6.07
C VAL A 728 -15.06 -12.34 7.38
N SER A 729 -15.16 -11.02 7.29
CA SER A 729 -15.36 -10.19 8.46
C SER A 729 -16.68 -10.53 9.16
N PRO A 730 -16.71 -10.55 10.50
CA PRO A 730 -17.96 -10.68 11.24
C PRO A 730 -18.87 -9.45 11.10
N TYR A 731 -18.34 -8.31 10.63
CA TYR A 731 -19.11 -7.09 10.42
C TYR A 731 -19.53 -6.96 8.94
N PRO A 732 -20.83 -6.76 8.66
CA PRO A 732 -21.32 -6.54 7.30
C PRO A 732 -20.77 -5.22 6.74
N LEU A 733 -20.75 -5.11 5.41
CA LEU A 733 -20.32 -3.89 4.74
C LEU A 733 -21.48 -2.90 4.69
N MET A 734 -21.43 -1.85 5.51
CA MET A 734 -22.53 -0.89 5.65
C MET A 734 -22.52 0.19 4.55
N PRO A 735 -23.66 0.53 3.93
CA PRO A 735 -23.75 1.69 3.03
C PRO A 735 -23.40 3.00 3.74
N LEU A 736 -22.78 3.96 3.02
CA LEU A 736 -22.37 5.23 3.62
C LEU A 736 -23.54 6.05 4.22
N PRO A 737 -24.69 6.23 3.52
CA PRO A 737 -25.80 7.00 4.08
C PRO A 737 -26.35 6.39 5.36
N THR A 738 -26.43 5.06 5.43
CA THR A 738 -26.87 4.32 6.63
C THR A 738 -25.89 4.51 7.78
N ALA A 739 -24.58 4.45 7.51
CA ALA A 739 -23.56 4.69 8.53
C ALA A 739 -23.65 6.11 9.11
N LEU A 740 -23.83 7.12 8.26
CA LEU A 740 -24.04 8.51 8.70
C LEU A 740 -25.31 8.68 9.52
N ALA A 741 -26.43 8.06 9.09
CA ALA A 741 -27.68 8.10 9.82
C ALA A 741 -27.55 7.47 11.23
N LEU A 742 -26.87 6.32 11.35
CA LEU A 742 -26.62 5.69 12.65
C LEU A 742 -25.76 6.57 13.56
N ILE A 743 -24.75 7.26 13.03
CA ILE A 743 -23.96 8.21 13.83
C ILE A 743 -24.88 9.32 14.34
N MET A 744 -25.68 9.95 13.47
CA MET A 744 -26.57 11.06 13.86
C MET A 744 -27.66 10.63 14.86
N GLN A 745 -28.17 9.39 14.75
CA GLN A 745 -29.18 8.84 15.66
C GLN A 745 -28.63 8.54 17.06
N ASN A 746 -27.35 8.20 17.16
CA ASN A 746 -26.70 7.83 18.43
C ASN A 746 -25.77 8.94 18.97
N THR A 747 -25.84 10.14 18.40
CA THR A 747 -25.05 11.31 18.83
C THR A 747 -26.02 12.42 19.25
N PHE A 748 -25.94 12.84 20.51
CA PHE A 748 -26.84 13.82 21.12
C PHE A 748 -26.07 15.07 21.57
N PRO A 749 -26.66 16.28 21.49
CA PRO A 749 -26.02 17.49 21.99
C PRO A 749 -25.62 17.37 23.46
N LEU A 750 -24.46 17.92 23.80
CA LEU A 750 -23.98 17.96 25.17
C LEU A 750 -24.75 18.99 26.02
N GLU A 751 -24.53 18.93 27.32
CA GLU A 751 -25.10 19.86 28.29
C GLU A 751 -24.65 21.30 28.02
N THR A 752 -25.46 22.26 28.48
CA THR A 752 -25.16 23.69 28.33
C THR A 752 -24.24 24.17 29.44
N CYS A 753 -23.28 25.03 29.13
CA CYS A 753 -22.43 25.73 30.09
C CYS A 753 -22.58 27.25 29.97
N ILE A 754 -22.21 27.96 31.03
CA ILE A 754 -22.11 29.42 31.04
C ILE A 754 -20.65 29.78 30.76
N MET A 755 -20.42 30.68 29.80
CA MET A 755 -19.10 31.15 29.44
C MET A 755 -19.06 32.67 29.39
N LYS A 756 -17.89 33.23 29.71
CA LYS A 756 -17.62 34.66 29.53
C LYS A 756 -17.58 35.03 28.06
N ILE A 757 -18.02 36.25 27.75
CA ILE A 757 -17.99 36.78 26.39
C ILE A 757 -16.58 37.27 26.09
N ASP A 758 -15.83 36.46 25.35
CA ASP A 758 -14.49 36.78 24.85
C ASP A 758 -14.26 36.13 23.47
N SER A 759 -13.04 36.25 22.94
CA SER A 759 -12.65 35.67 21.65
C SER A 759 -12.59 34.13 21.65
N THR A 760 -12.70 33.47 22.80
CA THR A 760 -12.68 32.00 22.88
C THR A 760 -14.02 31.36 22.51
N LEU A 761 -15.11 32.16 22.51
CA LEU A 761 -16.45 31.74 22.10
C LEU A 761 -16.61 31.43 20.60
N VAL A 762 -15.58 31.66 19.79
CA VAL A 762 -15.64 31.36 18.35
C VAL A 762 -16.00 29.88 18.12
N ASN A 763 -16.95 29.65 17.21
CA ASN A 763 -17.60 28.40 16.85
C ASN A 763 -18.57 27.80 17.91
N TYR A 764 -18.84 28.46 19.04
CA TYR A 764 -19.81 27.95 20.03
C TYR A 764 -21.25 28.17 19.54
N ILE A 765 -22.17 27.31 20.00
CA ILE A 765 -23.59 27.42 19.67
C ILE A 765 -24.34 27.99 20.87
N ILE A 766 -25.13 29.04 20.61
CA ILE A 766 -25.96 29.70 21.61
C ILE A 766 -27.08 28.76 22.06
N ALA A 767 -27.24 28.58 23.37
CA ALA A 767 -28.20 27.62 23.94
C ALA A 767 -29.60 28.21 24.20
N THR A 768 -29.72 29.53 24.27
CA THR A 768 -30.95 30.26 24.60
C THR A 768 -31.09 31.50 23.73
N ASP A 769 -32.31 31.90 23.36
CA ASP A 769 -32.53 33.16 22.65
C ASP A 769 -31.98 34.33 23.47
N ILE A 770 -31.25 35.23 22.81
CA ILE A 770 -30.66 36.41 23.44
C ILE A 770 -31.56 37.60 23.15
N VAL A 771 -32.03 38.23 24.22
CA VAL A 771 -32.96 39.36 24.16
C VAL A 771 -32.24 40.62 24.64
N SER A 772 -32.38 41.72 23.89
CA SER A 772 -31.83 43.01 24.32
C SER A 772 -32.55 43.51 25.57
N ARG A 773 -31.80 43.93 26.59
CA ARG A 773 -32.38 44.57 27.79
C ARG A 773 -32.65 46.04 27.53
N ASP A 774 -31.61 46.73 27.05
CA ASP A 774 -31.61 48.16 26.80
C ASP A 774 -31.68 48.44 25.29
N PRO A 775 -32.22 49.60 24.88
CA PRO A 775 -32.13 50.04 23.50
C PRO A 775 -30.68 50.46 23.15
N VAL A 776 -30.26 50.23 21.92
CA VAL A 776 -28.98 50.72 21.38
C VAL A 776 -29.28 51.63 20.18
N PRO A 777 -28.84 52.90 20.18
CA PRO A 777 -28.29 53.64 21.32
C PRO A 777 -29.34 53.86 22.42
N ALA A 778 -28.88 54.05 23.66
CA ALA A 778 -29.75 54.23 24.84
C ALA A 778 -30.35 55.64 24.97
N PHE A 779 -29.79 56.60 24.25
CA PHE A 779 -30.17 58.01 24.20
C PHE A 779 -30.10 58.51 22.76
N ARG A 780 -30.70 59.66 22.47
CA ARG A 780 -30.60 60.30 21.14
C ARG A 780 -29.15 60.74 20.92
N ALA A 781 -28.51 60.22 19.87
CA ALA A 781 -27.08 60.41 19.64
C ALA A 781 -26.79 61.08 18.29
N SER A 782 -25.73 61.89 18.22
CA SER A 782 -25.32 62.48 16.94
C SER A 782 -24.77 61.44 15.95
N ILE A 783 -25.12 61.56 14.67
CA ILE A 783 -24.53 60.81 13.55
C ILE A 783 -23.20 61.45 13.09
N VAL A 784 -23.08 62.76 13.22
CA VAL A 784 -22.00 63.58 12.64
C VAL A 784 -21.35 64.48 13.70
N ASP A 785 -20.14 64.97 13.42
CA ASP A 785 -19.58 66.08 14.17
C ASP A 785 -20.24 67.37 13.70
N GLY A 786 -20.65 68.25 14.61
CA GLY A 786 -21.44 69.39 14.22
C GLY A 786 -21.98 70.23 15.37
N TYR A 787 -23.11 70.86 15.11
CA TYR A 787 -23.82 71.72 16.05
C TYR A 787 -25.26 71.25 16.20
N ALA A 788 -25.68 71.01 17.45
CA ALA A 788 -27.05 70.72 17.80
C ALA A 788 -27.85 72.03 17.80
N VAL A 789 -28.99 72.02 17.11
CA VAL A 789 -29.82 73.20 16.84
C VAL A 789 -31.31 72.89 17.03
N HIS A 790 -32.12 73.94 17.15
CA HIS A 790 -33.55 73.87 16.89
C HIS A 790 -33.78 74.02 15.38
N SER A 791 -34.47 73.08 14.75
CA SER A 791 -34.74 73.06 13.30
C SER A 791 -35.53 74.29 12.84
N SER A 792 -36.23 74.97 13.76
CA SER A 792 -36.94 76.23 13.52
C SER A 792 -36.05 77.46 13.36
N ASP A 793 -34.79 77.42 13.83
CA ASP A 793 -33.92 78.59 13.88
C ASP A 793 -33.42 78.97 12.47
N GLY A 794 -33.10 77.98 11.61
CA GLY A 794 -32.70 78.20 10.21
C GLY A 794 -31.28 78.77 10.03
N PRO A 795 -30.87 79.12 8.80
CA PRO A 795 -29.54 79.68 8.51
C PRO A 795 -29.34 81.04 9.20
N GLY A 796 -28.17 81.24 9.82
CA GLY A 796 -27.90 82.46 10.60
C GLY A 796 -26.68 82.33 11.51
N ILE A 797 -26.36 83.42 12.21
CA ILE A 797 -25.24 83.51 13.15
C ILE A 797 -25.74 83.21 14.56
N TYR A 798 -25.17 82.19 15.20
CA TYR A 798 -25.55 81.75 16.54
C TYR A 798 -24.38 81.74 17.50
N ARG A 799 -24.69 81.95 18.78
CA ARG A 799 -23.70 81.85 19.86
C ARG A 799 -23.62 80.44 20.40
N LEU A 800 -22.40 79.99 20.65
CA LEU A 800 -22.13 78.72 21.29
C LEU A 800 -22.53 78.79 22.77
N HIS A 801 -23.46 77.92 23.19
CA HIS A 801 -23.89 77.82 24.59
C HIS A 801 -23.02 76.85 25.40
N SER A 802 -22.71 75.69 24.82
CA SER A 802 -21.94 74.64 25.49
C SER A 802 -21.30 73.67 24.49
N ILE A 803 -20.40 72.82 25.00
CA ILE A 803 -19.72 71.76 24.26
C ILE A 803 -20.14 70.41 24.85
N ALA A 804 -20.85 69.60 24.06
CA ALA A 804 -21.26 68.25 24.44
C ALA A 804 -20.20 67.23 24.00
N HIS A 805 -19.46 66.67 24.97
CA HIS A 805 -18.52 65.58 24.74
C HIS A 805 -19.19 64.21 24.90
N ALA A 806 -18.62 63.16 24.28
CA ALA A 806 -19.11 61.78 24.33
C ALA A 806 -19.23 61.18 25.75
N LYS A 807 -18.67 61.83 26.78
CA LYS A 807 -18.90 61.54 28.21
C LYS A 807 -19.54 62.77 28.86
N ALA A 808 -20.86 62.91 28.79
CA ALA A 808 -21.58 63.96 29.48
C ALA A 808 -22.32 63.40 30.70
N ASN A 809 -21.83 63.72 31.90
CA ASN A 809 -22.61 63.63 33.13
C ASN A 809 -23.38 64.95 33.29
N GLY A 810 -24.63 64.99 32.81
CA GLY A 810 -25.54 66.10 33.05
C GLY A 810 -26.56 66.29 31.92
N THR A 811 -27.83 66.46 32.29
CA THR A 811 -28.88 67.02 31.43
C THR A 811 -28.60 68.50 31.23
N MET A 812 -28.34 68.90 29.98
CA MET A 812 -28.11 70.29 29.61
C MET A 812 -29.19 70.66 28.59
N GLU A 813 -30.08 71.59 28.94
CA GLU A 813 -31.11 72.11 28.04
C GLU A 813 -30.49 73.14 27.09
N LEU A 814 -30.87 73.12 25.81
CA LEU A 814 -30.43 74.09 24.80
C LEU A 814 -31.46 75.22 24.65
N PRO A 815 -31.15 76.46 25.10
CA PRO A 815 -32.04 77.60 24.92
C PRO A 815 -32.24 77.93 23.43
N THR A 816 -33.39 78.49 23.07
CA THR A 816 -33.68 78.92 21.70
C THR A 816 -32.75 80.06 21.25
N GLY A 817 -32.29 80.02 19.99
CA GLY A 817 -31.32 80.99 19.46
C GLY A 817 -29.87 80.75 19.89
N PHE A 818 -29.58 79.63 20.55
CA PHE A 818 -28.24 79.17 20.87
C PHE A 818 -27.97 77.81 20.24
N ILE A 819 -26.69 77.51 20.04
CA ILE A 819 -26.23 76.23 19.49
C ILE A 819 -25.25 75.54 20.44
N SER A 820 -25.19 74.22 20.40
CA SER A 820 -24.22 73.43 21.17
C SER A 820 -23.33 72.64 20.24
N ARG A 821 -22.02 72.70 20.42
CA ARG A 821 -21.07 71.88 19.67
C ARG A 821 -21.24 70.43 20.12
N ILE A 822 -21.41 69.51 19.19
CA ILE A 822 -21.65 68.10 19.48
C ILE A 822 -20.71 67.24 18.64
N ALA A 823 -20.08 66.28 19.31
CA ALA A 823 -19.28 65.26 18.65
C ALA A 823 -20.14 64.06 18.23
N THR A 824 -19.67 63.30 17.25
CA THR A 824 -20.26 62.05 16.78
C THR A 824 -20.47 61.08 17.94
N GLY A 825 -21.68 60.56 18.09
CA GLY A 825 -22.05 59.64 19.16
C GLY A 825 -22.28 60.28 20.53
N ALA A 826 -22.11 61.60 20.70
CA ALA A 826 -22.47 62.28 21.93
C ALA A 826 -23.99 62.38 22.10
N ALA A 827 -24.44 62.49 23.35
CA ALA A 827 -25.85 62.67 23.69
C ALA A 827 -26.34 64.05 23.26
N ILE A 828 -27.53 64.10 22.69
CA ILE A 828 -28.13 65.34 22.21
C ILE A 828 -28.72 66.11 23.40
N PRO A 829 -28.44 67.43 23.53
CA PRO A 829 -29.03 68.28 24.56
C PRO A 829 -30.56 68.29 24.51
N ASP A 830 -31.19 68.43 25.67
CA ASP A 830 -32.65 68.53 25.76
C ASP A 830 -33.11 69.83 25.07
N GLY A 831 -34.11 69.74 24.20
CA GLY A 831 -34.57 70.86 23.37
C GLY A 831 -34.07 70.83 21.92
N ALA A 832 -32.89 70.26 21.64
CA ALA A 832 -32.39 70.15 20.26
C ALA A 832 -33.10 69.03 19.47
N ASP A 833 -33.45 69.30 18.22
CA ASP A 833 -34.17 68.37 17.34
C ASP A 833 -33.48 68.09 15.99
N ALA A 834 -32.37 68.77 15.67
CA ALA A 834 -31.55 68.50 14.48
C ALA A 834 -30.06 68.80 14.71
N ILE A 835 -29.19 68.28 13.85
CA ILE A 835 -27.74 68.51 13.90
C ILE A 835 -27.22 68.95 12.52
N VAL A 836 -26.51 70.07 12.49
CA VAL A 836 -25.83 70.60 11.29
C VAL A 836 -24.38 70.12 11.31
N MET A 837 -23.88 69.57 10.19
CA MET A 837 -22.50 69.12 10.05
C MET A 837 -21.53 70.30 10.12
N VAL A 838 -20.30 70.10 10.65
CA VAL A 838 -19.29 71.18 10.70
C VAL A 838 -19.01 71.77 9.32
N GLU A 839 -19.03 70.94 8.27
CA GLU A 839 -18.82 71.34 6.89
C GLU A 839 -19.85 72.37 6.39
N ASP A 840 -21.05 72.38 6.98
CA ASP A 840 -22.14 73.30 6.64
C ASP A 840 -22.16 74.54 7.54
N THR A 841 -21.04 74.84 8.20
CA THR A 841 -20.88 76.00 9.09
C THR A 841 -19.60 76.79 8.84
N THR A 842 -19.62 78.08 9.18
CA THR A 842 -18.49 79.00 9.08
C THR A 842 -18.19 79.64 10.44
N LEU A 843 -16.92 79.66 10.82
CA LEU A 843 -16.48 80.25 12.09
C LEU A 843 -16.36 81.77 11.97
N ILE A 844 -17.07 82.51 12.83
CA ILE A 844 -17.05 83.98 12.81
C ILE A 844 -16.12 84.55 13.87
N SER A 845 -16.21 84.08 15.11
CA SER A 845 -15.40 84.59 16.21
C SER A 845 -14.94 83.50 17.16
N THR A 846 -13.75 83.70 17.72
CA THR A 846 -13.09 82.79 18.69
C THR A 846 -12.56 83.58 19.88
N ASP A 847 -12.50 82.90 21.04
CA ASP A 847 -11.85 83.43 22.24
C ASP A 847 -10.40 82.90 22.40
N GLY A 848 -9.75 82.54 21.28
CA GLY A 848 -8.37 82.05 21.21
C GLY A 848 -8.18 80.55 21.43
N TYR A 849 -9.09 79.90 22.16
CA TYR A 849 -9.10 78.43 22.39
C TYR A 849 -10.43 77.76 22.01
N GLU A 850 -11.56 78.47 22.13
CA GLU A 850 -12.90 77.94 21.83
C GLU A 850 -13.65 78.83 20.83
N GLU A 851 -14.62 78.23 20.14
CA GLU A 851 -15.50 78.89 19.17
C GLU A 851 -16.59 79.67 19.91
N LYS A 852 -16.89 80.90 19.47
CA LYS A 852 -17.84 81.78 20.16
C LYS A 852 -19.10 82.01 19.34
N GLU A 853 -18.94 82.39 18.08
CA GLU A 853 -20.03 82.62 17.13
C GLU A 853 -19.79 81.87 15.83
N ILE A 854 -20.83 81.21 15.35
CA ILE A 854 -20.79 80.28 14.22
C ILE A 854 -21.99 80.57 13.34
N GLU A 855 -21.73 80.66 12.04
CA GLU A 855 -22.75 80.82 11.03
C GLU A 855 -23.15 79.47 10.45
N ILE A 856 -24.46 79.21 10.46
CA ILE A 856 -25.07 78.05 9.85
C ILE A 856 -25.52 78.41 8.45
N LEU A 857 -25.04 77.66 7.45
CA LEU A 857 -25.27 77.96 6.03
C LEU A 857 -26.54 77.29 5.48
N VAL A 858 -27.03 76.23 6.13
CA VAL A 858 -28.06 75.33 5.61
C VAL A 858 -29.21 75.18 6.62
N SER A 859 -30.45 75.06 6.12
CA SER A 859 -31.61 74.70 6.93
C SER A 859 -31.75 73.19 7.07
N VAL A 860 -31.95 72.69 8.29
CA VAL A 860 -32.11 71.25 8.59
C VAL A 860 -33.54 70.90 8.98
N LYS A 861 -33.93 69.65 8.74
CA LYS A 861 -35.24 69.12 9.14
C LYS A 861 -35.20 68.50 10.55
N PRO A 862 -36.34 68.45 11.27
CA PRO A 862 -36.43 67.69 12.51
C PRO A 862 -35.97 66.23 12.33
N GLY A 863 -35.11 65.75 13.23
CA GLY A 863 -34.54 64.40 13.22
C GLY A 863 -33.33 64.22 12.30
N GLU A 864 -32.91 65.24 11.56
CA GLU A 864 -31.77 65.15 10.66
C GLU A 864 -30.46 64.99 11.42
N ASN A 865 -29.63 64.03 10.96
CA ASN A 865 -28.35 63.65 11.56
C ASN A 865 -28.43 63.13 13.02
N ILE A 866 -29.60 62.63 13.44
CA ILE A 866 -29.84 62.07 14.78
C ILE A 866 -30.10 60.56 14.70
N ARG A 867 -29.45 59.79 15.58
CA ARG A 867 -29.83 58.41 15.89
C ARG A 867 -30.82 58.41 17.04
N ASP A 868 -32.04 57.95 16.75
CA ASP A 868 -33.07 57.77 17.77
C ASP A 868 -32.77 56.61 18.71
N ILE A 869 -33.42 56.64 19.88
CA ILE A 869 -33.29 55.60 20.90
C ILE A 869 -33.73 54.25 20.31
N GLY A 870 -32.83 53.27 20.36
CA GLY A 870 -33.11 51.92 19.85
C GLY A 870 -33.17 51.80 18.32
N SER A 871 -32.66 52.79 17.59
CA SER A 871 -32.57 52.75 16.12
C SER A 871 -31.68 51.62 15.60
N ASP A 872 -30.60 51.28 16.31
CA ASP A 872 -29.73 50.15 15.96
C ASP A 872 -30.32 48.83 16.51
N LEU A 873 -30.83 48.87 17.75
CA LEU A 873 -31.45 47.73 18.41
C LEU A 873 -32.53 48.17 19.40
N ALA A 874 -33.77 47.77 19.15
CA ALA A 874 -34.88 48.05 20.06
C ALA A 874 -34.82 47.18 21.33
N ALA A 875 -35.20 47.76 22.46
CA ALA A 875 -35.29 47.04 23.72
C ALA A 875 -36.26 45.86 23.63
N ARG A 876 -35.97 44.78 24.36
CA ARG A 876 -36.79 43.56 24.47
C ARG A 876 -36.98 42.79 23.15
N THR A 877 -36.14 43.03 22.15
CA THR A 877 -36.14 42.26 20.90
C THR A 877 -35.14 41.10 20.95
N ILE A 878 -35.43 40.01 20.23
CA ILE A 878 -34.51 38.87 20.09
C ILE A 878 -33.43 39.26 19.07
N VAL A 879 -32.18 39.23 19.50
CA VAL A 879 -31.00 39.61 18.71
C VAL A 879 -30.37 38.40 18.04
N LEU A 880 -30.18 37.34 18.83
CA LEU A 880 -29.59 36.08 18.39
C LEU A 880 -30.49 34.94 18.83
N HIS A 881 -30.83 34.07 17.89
CA HIS A 881 -31.64 32.90 18.18
C HIS A 881 -30.81 31.77 18.82
N LYS A 882 -31.46 30.95 19.63
CA LYS A 882 -30.96 29.65 20.05
C LYS A 882 -30.56 28.82 18.81
N GLY A 883 -29.41 28.20 18.88
CA GLY A 883 -28.82 27.44 17.76
C GLY A 883 -27.97 28.29 16.81
N THR A 884 -27.86 29.61 17.04
CA THR A 884 -26.93 30.46 16.27
C THR A 884 -25.50 30.13 16.64
N LYS A 885 -24.65 30.01 15.63
CA LYS A 885 -23.21 29.78 15.78
C LYS A 885 -22.48 31.10 15.85
N ILE A 886 -21.62 31.24 16.86
CA ILE A 886 -20.73 32.40 16.99
C ILE A 886 -19.60 32.24 15.97
N THR A 887 -19.52 33.15 15.01
CA THR A 887 -18.57 33.03 13.89
C THR A 887 -17.22 33.66 14.23
N SER A 888 -16.18 33.33 13.44
CA SER A 888 -14.88 33.99 13.54
C SER A 888 -14.87 35.42 13.03
N VAL A 889 -15.97 35.89 12.40
CA VAL A 889 -16.14 37.29 11.95
C VAL A 889 -16.29 38.21 13.17
N GLY A 890 -16.83 37.71 14.28
CA GLY A 890 -16.93 38.44 15.54
C GLY A 890 -18.16 39.35 15.66
N GLY A 891 -19.06 39.36 14.68
CA GLY A 891 -20.29 40.15 14.72
C GLY A 891 -21.19 39.78 15.91
N GLU A 892 -21.34 38.49 16.19
CA GLU A 892 -22.14 38.01 17.33
C GLU A 892 -21.52 38.43 18.67
N VAL A 893 -20.20 38.40 18.79
CA VAL A 893 -19.50 38.85 20.02
C VAL A 893 -19.61 40.37 20.18
N GLY A 894 -19.50 41.12 19.07
CA GLY A 894 -19.66 42.57 19.06
C GLY A 894 -21.03 43.02 19.54
N ILE A 895 -22.11 42.40 19.03
CA ILE A 895 -23.47 42.76 19.45
C ILE A 895 -23.73 42.38 20.92
N LEU A 896 -23.24 41.23 21.38
CA LEU A 896 -23.33 40.82 22.79
C LEU A 896 -22.64 41.84 23.71
N ASN A 897 -21.44 42.30 23.36
CA ASN A 897 -20.72 43.33 24.11
C ASN A 897 -21.42 44.70 24.04
N SER A 898 -22.04 45.06 22.91
CA SER A 898 -22.79 46.31 22.77
C SER A 898 -24.00 46.39 23.70
N MET A 899 -24.58 45.23 24.04
CA MET A 899 -25.65 45.10 25.04
C MET A 899 -25.13 45.03 26.48
N GLY A 900 -23.82 45.18 26.69
CA GLY A 900 -23.19 45.08 28.02
C GLY A 900 -23.24 43.68 28.65
N MET A 901 -23.44 42.62 27.85
CA MET A 901 -23.45 41.26 28.36
C MET A 901 -22.03 40.79 28.69
N THR A 902 -21.85 40.16 29.86
CA THR A 902 -20.56 39.60 30.29
C THR A 902 -20.46 38.09 30.12
N GLU A 903 -21.60 37.40 30.16
CA GLU A 903 -21.70 35.94 30.11
C GLU A 903 -22.87 35.50 29.24
N ILE A 904 -22.73 34.33 28.61
CA ILE A 904 -23.74 33.72 27.75
C ILE A 904 -23.83 32.22 28.00
N LYS A 905 -25.04 31.68 27.85
CA LYS A 905 -25.30 30.24 27.92
C LYS A 905 -25.10 29.61 26.54
N VAL A 906 -24.13 28.70 26.44
CA VAL A 906 -23.75 28.01 25.21
C VAL A 906 -23.79 26.49 25.41
N ILE A 907 -23.80 25.74 24.31
CA ILE A 907 -23.68 24.28 24.36
C ILE A 907 -22.21 23.93 24.60
N ARG A 908 -21.93 23.05 25.57
CA ARG A 908 -20.57 22.61 25.88
C ARG A 908 -19.98 21.88 24.68
N ARG A 909 -18.69 22.09 24.44
CA ARG A 909 -17.95 21.33 23.43
C ARG A 909 -17.50 19.96 23.93
N PRO A 910 -17.43 18.96 23.04
CA PRO A 910 -16.88 17.66 23.38
C PRO A 910 -15.37 17.74 23.62
N ILE A 911 -14.92 17.03 24.65
CA ILE A 911 -13.50 16.74 24.88
C ILE A 911 -13.13 15.47 24.10
N ILE A 912 -12.09 15.57 23.27
CA ILE A 912 -11.74 14.52 22.30
C ILE A 912 -10.42 13.87 22.67
N GLY A 913 -10.43 12.56 22.93
CA GLY A 913 -9.21 11.75 23.09
C GLY A 913 -8.76 11.20 21.74
N VAL A 914 -7.47 11.34 21.40
CA VAL A 914 -6.92 10.77 20.17
C VAL A 914 -5.74 9.85 20.49
N LEU A 915 -5.78 8.61 20.02
CA LEU A 915 -4.69 7.65 20.11
C LEU A 915 -4.37 6.99 18.76
N SER A 916 -3.13 6.53 18.62
CA SER A 916 -2.71 5.64 17.53
C SER A 916 -2.43 4.25 18.08
N THR A 917 -2.76 3.20 17.34
CA THR A 917 -2.47 1.81 17.72
C THR A 917 -1.63 1.11 16.67
N GLY A 918 -0.70 0.27 17.14
CA GLY A 918 0.10 -0.60 16.29
C GLY A 918 1.54 -0.68 16.75
N ASN A 919 2.08 -1.89 16.83
CA ASN A 919 3.48 -2.10 17.22
C ASN A 919 4.48 -1.58 16.17
N GLU A 920 4.03 -1.35 14.93
CA GLU A 920 4.83 -0.75 13.87
C GLU A 920 4.96 0.78 14.00
N VAL A 921 4.14 1.42 14.83
CA VAL A 921 4.03 2.88 14.87
C VAL A 921 4.99 3.45 15.91
N VAL A 922 5.85 4.39 15.51
CA VAL A 922 6.84 5.06 16.38
C VAL A 922 6.68 6.58 16.38
N GLU A 923 7.08 7.23 17.46
CA GLU A 923 7.07 8.70 17.55
C GLU A 923 8.08 9.33 16.57
N PRO A 924 7.72 10.46 15.93
CA PRO A 924 8.66 11.26 15.14
C PRO A 924 9.92 11.62 15.94
N GLY A 925 11.10 11.46 15.33
CA GLY A 925 12.40 11.71 15.96
C GLY A 925 13.10 10.46 16.53
N SER A 926 12.38 9.35 16.66
CA SER A 926 12.95 8.05 17.05
C SER A 926 13.73 7.39 15.91
N LEU A 927 14.71 6.52 16.21
CA LEU A 927 15.44 5.79 15.18
C LEU A 927 14.59 4.64 14.62
N ILE A 928 14.23 4.73 13.34
CA ILE A 928 13.31 3.77 12.69
C ILE A 928 13.99 2.41 12.42
N ARG A 929 13.35 1.33 12.85
CA ARG A 929 13.76 -0.05 12.55
C ARG A 929 13.01 -0.59 11.34
N ARG A 930 13.50 -1.71 10.80
CA ARG A 930 12.84 -2.37 9.66
C ARG A 930 11.44 -2.84 10.06
N GLY A 931 10.42 -2.30 9.39
CA GLY A 931 9.02 -2.63 9.64
C GLY A 931 8.27 -1.55 10.42
N GLU A 932 8.97 -0.57 11.00
CA GLU A 932 8.36 0.55 11.70
C GLU A 932 8.03 1.71 10.74
N VAL A 933 7.07 2.54 11.14
CA VAL A 933 6.62 3.76 10.46
C VAL A 933 6.35 4.84 11.50
N TYR A 934 6.62 6.10 11.15
CA TYR A 934 6.27 7.21 12.05
C TYR A 934 4.76 7.43 12.12
N ASP A 935 4.28 7.76 13.32
CA ASP A 935 2.91 8.20 13.50
C ASP A 935 2.67 9.51 12.74
N SER A 936 1.77 9.45 11.76
CA SER A 936 1.33 10.63 10.98
C SER A 936 -0.15 10.92 11.12
N ASN A 937 -0.92 10.02 11.73
CA ASN A 937 -2.38 10.13 11.75
C ASN A 937 -2.84 10.92 12.96
N ARG A 938 -2.38 10.54 14.16
CA ARG A 938 -2.76 11.21 15.41
C ARG A 938 -2.35 12.69 15.39
N PRO A 939 -1.10 13.08 15.05
CA PRO A 939 -0.76 14.48 14.91
C PRO A 939 -1.65 15.23 13.90
N ALA A 940 -1.94 14.63 12.74
CA ALA A 940 -2.78 15.27 11.72
C ALA A 940 -4.24 15.46 12.18
N ILE A 941 -4.81 14.47 12.89
CA ILE A 941 -6.16 14.56 13.45
C ILE A 941 -6.19 15.61 14.57
N ILE A 942 -5.21 15.61 15.47
CA ILE A 942 -5.12 16.61 16.55
C ILE A 942 -5.04 18.02 15.98
N THR A 943 -4.19 18.26 14.98
CA THR A 943 -4.08 19.57 14.32
C THR A 943 -5.41 20.01 13.70
N LEU A 944 -6.11 19.11 13.00
CA LEU A 944 -7.41 19.40 12.39
C LEU A 944 -8.48 19.75 13.44
N LEU A 945 -8.56 18.98 14.52
CA LEU A 945 -9.55 19.20 15.57
C LEU A 945 -9.28 20.50 16.34
N ARG A 946 -8.01 20.80 16.64
CA ARG A 946 -7.62 22.05 17.30
C ARG A 946 -7.86 23.27 16.42
N SER A 947 -7.68 23.16 15.10
CA SER A 947 -8.01 24.29 14.19
C SER A 947 -9.50 24.63 14.16
N LEU A 948 -10.36 23.70 14.58
CA LEU A 948 -11.79 23.91 14.74
C LEU A 948 -12.17 24.31 16.18
N SER A 949 -11.18 24.64 17.01
CA SER A 949 -11.32 25.05 18.41
C SER A 949 -11.91 23.96 19.34
N PHE A 950 -11.76 22.68 18.98
CA PHE A 950 -12.07 21.58 19.90
C PHE A 950 -10.95 21.34 20.90
N GLU A 951 -11.33 20.94 22.11
CA GLU A 951 -10.38 20.47 23.13
C GLU A 951 -9.95 19.04 22.83
N VAL A 952 -8.64 18.82 22.72
CA VAL A 952 -8.07 17.53 22.29
C VAL A 952 -6.99 17.05 23.25
N VAL A 953 -7.24 15.89 23.84
CA VAL A 953 -6.32 15.14 24.70
C VAL A 953 -5.53 14.14 23.86
N ASP A 954 -4.21 14.33 23.80
CA ASP A 954 -3.31 13.41 23.12
C ASP A 954 -3.01 12.21 24.03
N LEU A 955 -3.57 11.05 23.69
CA LEU A 955 -3.35 9.81 24.43
C LEU A 955 -2.12 9.03 23.93
N GLY A 956 -1.40 9.55 22.93
CA GLY A 956 -0.17 8.97 22.40
C GLY A 956 -0.35 7.64 21.65
N ILE A 957 0.77 6.97 21.41
CA ILE A 957 0.81 5.65 20.75
C ILE A 957 0.55 4.55 21.79
N CYS A 958 -0.33 3.60 21.46
CA CYS A 958 -0.59 2.41 22.25
C CYS A 958 -0.14 1.17 21.46
N GLY A 959 0.69 0.32 22.06
CA GLY A 959 1.04 -0.97 21.47
C GLY A 959 -0.17 -1.91 21.42
N ASP A 960 -0.06 -3.01 20.68
CA ASP A 960 -1.12 -4.01 20.56
C ASP A 960 -1.16 -4.93 21.81
N ASN A 961 -1.30 -4.32 22.99
CA ASN A 961 -1.49 -4.99 24.27
C ASN A 961 -2.91 -4.70 24.80
N PRO A 962 -3.73 -5.74 25.09
CA PRO A 962 -5.09 -5.56 25.54
C PRO A 962 -5.21 -4.69 26.81
N ASP A 963 -4.31 -4.84 27.79
CA ASP A 963 -4.42 -4.14 29.06
C ASP A 963 -4.14 -2.64 28.91
N SER A 964 -3.11 -2.29 28.13
CA SER A 964 -2.78 -0.89 27.82
C SER A 964 -3.89 -0.21 27.01
N LEU A 965 -4.48 -0.93 26.04
CA LEU A 965 -5.60 -0.42 25.27
C LEU A 965 -6.84 -0.19 26.14
N LYS A 966 -7.19 -1.14 27.02
CA LYS A 966 -8.31 -0.97 27.96
C LYS A 966 -8.13 0.27 28.84
N GLN A 967 -6.93 0.45 29.39
CA GLN A 967 -6.63 1.63 30.21
C GLN A 967 -6.85 2.94 29.44
N LYS A 968 -6.40 3.02 28.18
CA LYS A 968 -6.63 4.22 27.34
C LYS A 968 -8.09 4.38 26.94
N LEU A 969 -8.80 3.30 26.63
CA LEU A 969 -10.24 3.31 26.30
C LEU A 969 -11.11 3.78 27.48
N GLN A 970 -10.67 3.55 28.72
CA GLN A 970 -11.38 3.94 29.94
C GLN A 970 -10.88 5.26 30.55
N THR A 971 -10.16 6.09 29.78
CA THR A 971 -9.68 7.39 30.28
C THR A 971 -10.88 8.28 30.64
N PRO A 972 -10.95 8.82 31.87
CA PRO A 972 -12.08 9.63 32.31
C PRO A 972 -12.13 10.98 31.59
N ASN A 973 -13.30 11.65 31.63
CA ASN A 973 -13.52 13.00 31.11
C ASN A 973 -13.31 13.17 29.59
N ILE A 974 -13.56 12.13 28.81
CA ILE A 974 -13.51 12.18 27.34
C ILE A 974 -14.88 11.85 26.77
N ASP A 975 -15.47 12.76 26.00
CA ASP A 975 -16.76 12.55 25.35
C ASP A 975 -16.64 11.73 24.07
N VAL A 976 -15.55 11.96 23.31
CA VAL A 976 -15.29 11.28 22.03
C VAL A 976 -13.88 10.71 22.02
N LEU A 977 -13.77 9.41 21.79
CA LEU A 977 -12.50 8.72 21.65
C LEU A 977 -12.24 8.32 20.20
N ILE A 978 -11.09 8.70 19.67
CA ILE A 978 -10.67 8.42 18.30
C ILE A 978 -9.42 7.56 18.34
N SER A 979 -9.48 6.40 17.71
CA SER A 979 -8.33 5.55 17.48
C SER A 979 -7.96 5.51 16.01
N SER A 980 -6.67 5.58 15.70
CA SER A 980 -6.13 5.39 14.35
C SER A 980 -5.28 4.12 14.30
N GLY A 981 -5.72 3.12 13.53
CA GLY A 981 -5.09 1.79 13.48
C GLY A 981 -5.93 0.74 14.20
N GLY A 982 -5.54 -0.53 14.15
CA GLY A 982 -6.16 -1.56 15.02
C GLY A 982 -7.61 -1.97 14.69
N VAL A 983 -8.20 -1.52 13.57
CA VAL A 983 -9.64 -1.65 13.25
C VAL A 983 -9.95 -2.52 12.02
N SER A 984 -8.95 -3.15 11.42
CA SER A 984 -9.11 -3.94 10.19
C SER A 984 -9.55 -5.40 10.49
N MET A 985 -9.06 -6.37 9.70
CA MET A 985 -9.20 -7.83 9.90
C MET A 985 -7.87 -8.49 10.26
N GLY A 986 -6.89 -7.72 10.73
CA GLY A 986 -5.57 -8.18 11.09
C GLY A 986 -5.58 -8.95 12.41
N ASP A 987 -4.58 -9.81 12.58
CA ASP A 987 -4.45 -10.67 13.76
C ASP A 987 -4.28 -9.86 15.06
N LEU A 988 -3.72 -8.65 14.96
CA LEU A 988 -3.44 -7.73 16.07
C LEU A 988 -4.53 -6.65 16.26
N ASP A 989 -5.65 -6.71 15.52
CA ASP A 989 -6.74 -5.73 15.64
C ASP A 989 -7.59 -6.01 16.89
N LEU A 990 -7.05 -5.66 18.06
CA LEU A 990 -7.66 -5.94 19.37
C LEU A 990 -8.82 -5.00 19.73
N LEU A 991 -8.99 -3.86 19.05
CA LEU A 991 -9.95 -2.83 19.44
C LEU A 991 -11.40 -3.33 19.44
N LYS A 992 -11.85 -4.01 18.39
CA LYS A 992 -13.25 -4.47 18.28
C LYS A 992 -13.63 -5.48 19.37
N PRO A 993 -12.83 -6.53 19.65
CA PRO A 993 -13.06 -7.40 20.80
C PRO A 993 -13.06 -6.65 22.14
N LEU A 994 -12.12 -5.74 22.36
CA LEU A 994 -12.01 -4.98 23.61
C LEU A 994 -13.20 -4.04 23.83
N LEU A 995 -13.71 -3.41 22.79
CA LEU A 995 -14.92 -2.59 22.87
C LEU A 995 -16.10 -3.43 23.35
N LEU A 996 -16.31 -4.62 22.80
CA LEU A 996 -17.37 -5.53 23.24
C LEU A 996 -17.17 -5.99 24.69
N GLU A 997 -15.92 -6.22 25.12
CA GLU A 997 -15.60 -6.57 26.50
C GLU A 997 -15.87 -5.42 27.48
N LEU A 998 -15.73 -4.18 27.02
CA LEU A 998 -16.05 -2.96 27.78
C LEU A 998 -17.51 -2.52 27.61
N ASP A 999 -18.40 -3.42 27.19
CA ASP A 999 -19.84 -3.20 26.98
C ASP A 999 -20.18 -2.08 25.97
N TYR A 1000 -19.25 -1.73 25.06
CA TYR A 1000 -19.57 -0.82 23.96
C TYR A 1000 -20.50 -1.48 22.96
N LYS A 1001 -21.54 -0.75 22.57
CA LYS A 1001 -22.39 -1.12 21.44
C LYS A 1001 -21.72 -0.70 20.13
N ILE A 1002 -21.19 -1.67 19.39
CA ILE A 1002 -20.66 -1.43 18.04
C ILE A 1002 -21.82 -1.36 17.04
N HIS A 1003 -22.08 -0.19 16.48
CA HIS A 1003 -23.15 0.01 15.49
C HIS A 1003 -22.73 -0.47 14.10
N PHE A 1004 -21.48 -0.24 13.72
CA PHE A 1004 -20.88 -0.82 12.52
C PHE A 1004 -19.36 -0.90 12.64
N GLY A 1005 -18.76 -1.90 11.97
CA GLY A 1005 -17.31 -2.09 11.91
C GLY A 1005 -16.68 -1.92 10.52
N ARG A 1006 -17.49 -1.68 9.49
CA ARG A 1006 -17.06 -1.52 8.08
C ARG A 1006 -18.06 -0.68 7.28
N VAL A 1007 -17.54 0.19 6.40
CA VAL A 1007 -18.36 1.04 5.52
C VAL A 1007 -17.99 0.85 4.04
N ALA A 1008 -18.99 0.92 3.17
CA ALA A 1008 -18.94 0.79 1.72
C ALA A 1008 -18.38 2.07 1.06
N MET A 1009 -17.21 2.53 1.50
CA MET A 1009 -16.56 3.73 1.00
C MET A 1009 -15.09 3.51 0.61
N LYS A 1010 -14.52 4.49 -0.09
CA LYS A 1010 -13.12 4.53 -0.47
C LYS A 1010 -12.57 5.97 -0.43
N PRO A 1011 -11.42 6.22 0.20
CA PRO A 1011 -10.80 5.39 1.24
C PRO A 1011 -11.72 5.28 2.49
N GLY A 1012 -11.43 4.40 3.46
CA GLY A 1012 -12.22 4.35 4.71
C GLY A 1012 -12.96 3.05 5.04
N LYS A 1013 -12.73 1.96 4.30
CA LYS A 1013 -13.48 0.69 4.47
C LYS A 1013 -13.58 0.14 5.92
N PRO A 1014 -12.50 0.08 6.73
CA PRO A 1014 -12.56 -0.54 8.06
C PRO A 1014 -13.00 0.42 9.18
N THR A 1015 -13.64 1.55 8.86
CA THR A 1015 -14.11 2.50 9.87
C THR A 1015 -15.15 1.86 10.78
N THR A 1016 -14.99 2.09 12.09
CA THR A 1016 -15.83 1.54 13.16
C THR A 1016 -16.43 2.68 13.97
N PHE A 1017 -17.71 2.53 14.34
CA PHE A 1017 -18.42 3.46 15.23
C PHE A 1017 -19.08 2.66 16.34
N ALA A 1018 -18.87 3.09 17.58
CA ALA A 1018 -19.42 2.44 18.76
C ALA A 1018 -19.80 3.48 19.83
N THR A 1019 -20.72 3.10 20.71
CA THR A 1019 -21.14 3.94 21.85
C THR A 1019 -21.03 3.16 23.14
N SER A 1020 -20.45 3.78 24.15
CA SER A 1020 -20.36 3.28 25.51
C SER A 1020 -21.73 3.38 26.22
N PRO A 1021 -22.01 2.54 27.24
CA PRO A 1021 -23.16 2.72 28.12
C PRO A 1021 -23.21 4.11 28.79
N ASN A 1022 -22.05 4.72 29.01
CA ASN A 1022 -21.92 6.03 29.67
C ASN A 1022 -22.12 7.22 28.70
N GLY A 1023 -22.56 6.97 27.46
CA GLY A 1023 -22.77 8.01 26.44
C GLY A 1023 -21.50 8.45 25.69
N GLN A 1024 -20.31 7.97 26.08
CA GLN A 1024 -19.05 8.20 25.35
C GLN A 1024 -19.10 7.56 23.96
N ILE A 1025 -18.63 8.29 22.95
CA ILE A 1025 -18.63 7.86 21.56
C ILE A 1025 -17.21 7.41 21.14
N PHE A 1026 -17.11 6.31 20.39
CA PHE A 1026 -15.85 5.80 19.87
C PHE A 1026 -15.83 5.75 18.33
N PHE A 1027 -14.75 6.28 17.76
CA PHE A 1027 -14.42 6.16 16.34
C PHE A 1027 -13.12 5.38 16.14
N GLY A 1028 -13.23 4.23 15.49
CA GLY A 1028 -12.10 3.45 15.02
C GLY A 1028 -11.77 3.78 13.56
N LEU A 1029 -10.75 4.59 13.34
CA LEU A 1029 -10.32 5.05 12.01
C LEU A 1029 -9.23 4.13 11.41
N PRO A 1030 -9.19 3.99 10.07
CA PRO A 1030 -8.17 3.16 9.42
C PRO A 1030 -6.75 3.70 9.63
N GLY A 1031 -5.77 2.83 9.86
CA GLY A 1031 -4.36 3.21 10.01
C GLY A 1031 -3.69 3.83 8.76
N ASN A 1032 -4.33 3.77 7.60
CA ASN A 1032 -3.83 4.44 6.39
C ASN A 1032 -4.04 5.96 6.49
N PRO A 1033 -3.00 6.81 6.36
CA PRO A 1033 -3.13 8.21 6.75
C PRO A 1033 -4.15 9.05 5.99
N ALA A 1034 -4.21 8.92 4.66
CA ALA A 1034 -5.23 9.66 3.91
C ALA A 1034 -6.64 9.09 4.15
N SER A 1035 -6.74 7.83 4.60
CA SER A 1035 -8.04 7.27 4.99
C SER A 1035 -8.49 7.86 6.32
N ALA A 1036 -7.60 7.92 7.31
CA ALA A 1036 -7.88 8.49 8.62
C ALA A 1036 -8.42 9.92 8.51
N ILE A 1037 -7.72 10.80 7.78
CA ILE A 1037 -8.15 12.19 7.60
C ILE A 1037 -9.49 12.28 6.88
N VAL A 1038 -9.68 11.54 5.77
CA VAL A 1038 -10.96 11.53 5.03
C VAL A 1038 -12.11 11.05 5.93
N THR A 1039 -11.90 10.00 6.72
CA THR A 1039 -12.93 9.48 7.63
C THR A 1039 -13.21 10.45 8.79
N THR A 1040 -12.24 11.25 9.22
CA THR A 1040 -12.47 12.35 10.17
C THR A 1040 -13.42 13.40 9.57
N PHE A 1041 -13.19 13.83 8.33
CA PHE A 1041 -14.09 14.79 7.66
C PHE A 1041 -15.50 14.25 7.43
N VAL A 1042 -15.61 12.97 7.04
CA VAL A 1042 -16.87 12.34 6.65
C VAL A 1042 -17.69 11.90 7.85
N PHE A 1043 -17.10 11.40 8.93
CA PHE A 1043 -17.84 10.82 10.07
C PHE A 1043 -17.67 11.59 11.37
N VAL A 1044 -16.43 11.90 11.75
CA VAL A 1044 -16.12 12.50 13.05
C VAL A 1044 -16.63 13.93 13.12
N LEU A 1045 -16.32 14.77 12.13
CA LEU A 1045 -16.72 16.18 12.14
C LEU A 1045 -18.24 16.38 12.18
N PRO A 1046 -19.07 15.65 11.40
CA PRO A 1046 -20.53 15.70 11.57
C PRO A 1046 -20.99 15.31 12.97
N ALA A 1047 -20.38 14.29 13.58
CA ALA A 1047 -20.71 13.86 14.93
C ALA A 1047 -20.35 14.94 15.96
N LEU A 1048 -19.18 15.56 15.83
CA LEU A 1048 -18.77 16.67 16.69
C LEU A 1048 -19.67 17.90 16.54
N GLY A 1049 -20.12 18.20 15.31
CA GLY A 1049 -21.11 19.25 15.07
C GLY A 1049 -22.39 18.95 15.85
N ARG A 1050 -22.93 17.73 15.70
CA ARG A 1050 -24.13 17.25 16.40
C ARG A 1050 -23.99 17.32 17.94
N LEU A 1051 -22.84 16.90 18.49
CA LEU A 1051 -22.53 17.02 19.94
C LEU A 1051 -22.48 18.48 20.40
N SER A 1052 -21.97 19.37 19.57
CA SER A 1052 -21.85 20.81 19.87
C SER A 1052 -23.14 21.59 19.60
N GLY A 1053 -24.20 20.92 19.12
CA GLY A 1053 -25.46 21.54 18.73
C GLY A 1053 -25.49 22.21 17.35
N ASP A 1054 -24.44 22.03 16.54
CA ASP A 1054 -24.39 22.48 15.15
C ASP A 1054 -24.99 21.40 14.24
N PHE A 1055 -26.25 21.60 13.84
CA PHE A 1055 -26.98 20.63 13.00
C PHE A 1055 -26.82 20.90 11.50
N LYS A 1056 -26.19 22.00 11.12
CA LYS A 1056 -26.03 22.39 9.70
C LYS A 1056 -24.63 22.00 9.23
N ASP A 1057 -24.55 21.06 8.29
CA ASP A 1057 -23.27 20.74 7.64
C ASP A 1057 -23.08 21.56 6.36
N GLU A 1058 -22.65 22.81 6.53
CA GLU A 1058 -22.47 23.80 5.45
C GLU A 1058 -21.20 23.57 4.60
N ARG A 1059 -20.41 22.54 4.90
CA ARG A 1059 -19.15 22.25 4.19
C ARG A 1059 -19.36 21.71 2.77
N TYR A 1060 -20.59 21.32 2.45
CA TYR A 1060 -20.92 20.72 1.16
C TYR A 1060 -21.21 21.78 0.10
N VAL A 1061 -20.48 21.73 -1.01
CA VAL A 1061 -20.65 22.62 -2.17
C VAL A 1061 -20.87 21.82 -3.45
N HIS A 1062 -21.65 22.37 -4.38
CA HIS A 1062 -21.81 21.81 -5.71
C HIS A 1062 -20.80 22.43 -6.68
N VAL A 1063 -20.02 21.59 -7.37
CA VAL A 1063 -18.92 22.03 -8.23
C VAL A 1063 -18.90 21.28 -9.55
N VAL A 1064 -18.47 21.95 -10.61
CA VAL A 1064 -18.35 21.36 -11.94
C VAL A 1064 -16.99 20.67 -12.08
N LEU A 1065 -16.97 19.38 -12.42
CA LEU A 1065 -15.73 18.63 -12.61
C LEU A 1065 -15.06 19.03 -13.93
N LYS A 1066 -13.78 19.40 -13.90
CA LYS A 1066 -13.01 19.78 -15.11
C LYS A 1066 -12.26 18.61 -15.75
N ASP A 1067 -11.97 17.55 -15.01
CA ASP A 1067 -11.23 16.38 -15.49
C ASP A 1067 -11.98 15.62 -16.61
N GLU A 1068 -11.25 15.16 -17.64
CA GLU A 1068 -11.82 14.61 -18.88
C GLU A 1068 -12.80 13.44 -18.63
N TRP A 1069 -12.35 12.43 -17.88
CA TRP A 1069 -13.18 11.29 -17.51
C TRP A 1069 -12.59 10.55 -16.32
N MET A 1070 -13.46 10.26 -15.34
CA MET A 1070 -13.11 9.50 -14.14
C MET A 1070 -13.99 8.26 -14.02
N ARG A 1071 -13.36 7.10 -13.83
CA ARG A 1071 -14.07 5.84 -13.61
C ARG A 1071 -14.57 5.75 -12.18
N LEU A 1072 -15.85 5.41 -12.00
CA LEU A 1072 -16.43 5.19 -10.67
C LEU A 1072 -16.02 3.81 -10.09
N ASP A 1073 -15.81 3.78 -8.78
CA ASP A 1073 -15.59 2.56 -7.99
C ASP A 1073 -16.93 1.89 -7.66
N GLU A 1074 -16.92 0.64 -7.21
CA GLU A 1074 -18.15 -0.05 -6.77
C GLU A 1074 -18.69 0.52 -5.46
N ARG A 1075 -17.83 1.22 -4.72
CA ARG A 1075 -18.14 1.95 -3.50
C ARG A 1075 -18.18 3.44 -3.78
N GLU A 1076 -18.80 4.17 -2.87
CA GLU A 1076 -18.69 5.63 -2.88
C GLU A 1076 -17.25 6.05 -2.63
N GLU A 1077 -16.75 7.03 -3.40
CA GLU A 1077 -15.34 7.42 -3.39
C GLU A 1077 -15.19 8.90 -3.02
N PHE A 1078 -14.33 9.19 -2.04
CA PHE A 1078 -13.93 10.53 -1.65
C PHE A 1078 -12.57 10.85 -2.25
N VAL A 1079 -12.58 11.76 -3.23
CA VAL A 1079 -11.43 12.10 -4.05
C VAL A 1079 -10.89 13.46 -3.65
N ARG A 1080 -9.60 13.53 -3.30
CA ARG A 1080 -8.94 14.81 -2.97
C ARG A 1080 -8.83 15.68 -4.22
N ALA A 1081 -9.29 16.92 -4.13
CA ALA A 1081 -9.36 17.84 -5.25
C ALA A 1081 -9.11 19.29 -4.81
N ASN A 1082 -8.92 20.13 -5.82
CA ASN A 1082 -8.87 21.57 -5.67
C ASN A 1082 -10.11 22.18 -6.31
N ILE A 1083 -10.90 22.88 -5.51
CA ILE A 1083 -12.00 23.74 -5.96
C ILE A 1083 -11.47 25.16 -6.11
N PHE A 1084 -11.79 25.80 -7.24
CA PHE A 1084 -11.46 27.19 -7.51
C PHE A 1084 -12.59 27.84 -8.32
N SER A 1085 -12.74 29.16 -8.18
CA SER A 1085 -13.67 29.93 -9.00
C SER A 1085 -13.02 30.23 -10.36
N GLU A 1086 -13.77 30.06 -11.44
CA GLU A 1086 -13.40 30.59 -12.76
C GLU A 1086 -13.78 32.07 -12.89
N GLU A 1087 -13.29 32.73 -13.94
CA GLU A 1087 -13.63 34.13 -14.29
C GLU A 1087 -15.15 34.33 -14.50
N THR A 1088 -15.87 33.26 -14.82
CA THR A 1088 -17.33 33.25 -14.97
C THR A 1088 -18.10 33.22 -13.63
N GLY A 1089 -17.39 33.19 -12.50
CA GLY A 1089 -17.99 33.05 -11.16
C GLY A 1089 -18.45 31.63 -10.82
N ARG A 1090 -18.23 30.64 -11.70
CA ARG A 1090 -18.59 29.24 -11.45
C ARG A 1090 -17.48 28.51 -10.67
N LEU A 1091 -17.88 27.77 -9.64
CA LEU A 1091 -16.98 26.89 -8.90
C LEU A 1091 -16.68 25.62 -9.71
N THR A 1092 -15.40 25.40 -9.99
CA THR A 1092 -14.93 24.22 -10.72
C THR A 1092 -13.94 23.44 -9.87
N ALA A 1093 -13.92 22.13 -10.07
CA ALA A 1093 -13.05 21.22 -9.34
C ALA A 1093 -12.09 20.49 -10.27
N ARG A 1094 -10.84 20.37 -9.82
CA ARG A 1094 -9.80 19.56 -10.47
C ARG A 1094 -9.21 18.57 -9.49
N ILE A 1095 -9.17 17.30 -9.87
CA ILE A 1095 -8.62 16.23 -9.05
C ILE A 1095 -7.11 16.34 -9.01
N ILE A 1096 -6.53 16.05 -7.84
CA ILE A 1096 -5.08 15.98 -7.71
C ILE A 1096 -4.57 14.72 -8.40
N THR A 1097 -4.01 14.88 -9.61
CA THR A 1097 -3.46 13.79 -10.43
C THR A 1097 -2.27 13.09 -9.76
N GLY A 1098 -2.28 11.76 -9.73
CA GLY A 1098 -1.20 10.92 -9.17
C GLY A 1098 -1.21 10.75 -7.64
N GLY A 1099 -2.18 11.35 -6.94
CA GLY A 1099 -2.25 11.43 -5.47
C GLY A 1099 -3.24 10.52 -4.76
N GLN A 1100 -4.17 9.86 -5.46
CA GLN A 1100 -5.36 9.25 -4.81
C GLN A 1100 -5.13 7.94 -4.02
N ARG A 1101 -3.88 7.54 -3.77
CA ARG A 1101 -3.60 6.36 -2.93
C ARG A 1101 -3.91 6.67 -1.45
N SER A 1102 -4.46 5.70 -0.73
CA SER A 1102 -4.80 5.84 0.69
C SER A 1102 -3.58 5.99 1.60
N SER A 1103 -2.42 5.48 1.19
CA SER A 1103 -1.16 5.59 1.94
C SER A 1103 -0.38 6.88 1.67
N ARG A 1104 -0.75 7.65 0.64
CA ARG A 1104 0.01 8.84 0.23
C ARG A 1104 -0.52 10.08 0.93
N VAL A 1105 -0.03 10.36 2.15
CA VAL A 1105 -0.44 11.52 2.97
C VAL A 1105 -0.23 12.85 2.23
N GLY A 1106 0.88 12.97 1.49
CA GLY A 1106 1.21 14.17 0.72
C GLY A 1106 0.21 14.54 -0.40
N SER A 1107 -0.84 13.75 -0.61
CA SER A 1107 -1.97 14.14 -1.48
C SER A 1107 -2.97 15.07 -0.80
N MET A 1108 -2.92 15.19 0.53
CA MET A 1108 -3.67 16.20 1.29
C MET A 1108 -2.99 17.57 1.16
N VAL A 1109 -1.67 17.59 0.94
CA VAL A 1109 -0.93 18.83 0.71
C VAL A 1109 -1.39 19.43 -0.62
N GLY A 1110 -1.96 20.63 -0.52
CA GLY A 1110 -2.51 21.36 -1.66
C GLY A 1110 -3.96 21.02 -2.00
N ALA A 1111 -4.59 20.03 -1.32
CA ALA A 1111 -6.02 19.76 -1.44
C ALA A 1111 -6.82 20.75 -0.59
N ASN A 1112 -7.86 21.36 -1.17
CA ASN A 1112 -8.80 22.21 -0.41
C ASN A 1112 -10.22 21.61 -0.36
N ALA A 1113 -10.46 20.46 -1.01
CA ALA A 1113 -11.74 19.79 -0.99
C ALA A 1113 -11.66 18.26 -1.18
N LEU A 1114 -12.72 17.56 -0.78
CA LEU A 1114 -13.00 16.15 -1.08
C LEU A 1114 -14.24 16.05 -1.97
N LEU A 1115 -14.07 15.63 -3.22
CA LEU A 1115 -15.20 15.33 -4.10
C LEU A 1115 -15.82 14.00 -3.72
N HIS A 1116 -17.14 13.98 -3.60
CA HIS A 1116 -17.95 12.81 -3.32
C HIS A 1116 -18.44 12.20 -4.63
N PHE A 1117 -17.88 11.06 -4.99
CA PHE A 1117 -18.27 10.28 -6.16
C PHE A 1117 -19.21 9.15 -5.77
N PRO A 1118 -20.37 9.01 -6.45
CA PRO A 1118 -21.32 7.95 -6.16
C PRO A 1118 -20.78 6.58 -6.58
N CYS A 1119 -21.41 5.51 -6.09
CA CYS A 1119 -21.08 4.16 -6.50
C CYS A 1119 -21.37 3.92 -7.99
N ARG A 1120 -20.57 3.06 -8.62
CA ARG A 1120 -20.72 2.67 -10.01
C ARG A 1120 -21.98 1.84 -10.20
N THR A 1121 -22.89 2.31 -11.04
CA THR A 1121 -24.08 1.56 -11.47
C THR A 1121 -23.90 1.03 -12.90
N LYS A 1122 -24.81 0.15 -13.35
CA LYS A 1122 -24.82 -0.32 -14.76
C LYS A 1122 -25.03 0.83 -15.75
N SER A 1123 -25.77 1.87 -15.34
CA SER A 1123 -26.07 3.06 -16.15
C SER A 1123 -24.96 4.11 -16.10
N LYS A 1124 -24.29 4.29 -14.95
CA LYS A 1124 -23.23 5.30 -14.76
C LYS A 1124 -21.89 4.67 -14.39
N LEU A 1125 -21.03 4.51 -15.41
CA LEU A 1125 -19.69 3.91 -15.28
C LEU A 1125 -18.60 4.90 -14.84
N GLY A 1126 -18.83 6.20 -15.03
CA GLY A 1126 -17.86 7.26 -14.81
C GLY A 1126 -18.51 8.63 -14.79
N ILE A 1127 -17.74 9.65 -14.41
CA ILE A 1127 -18.11 11.07 -14.44
C ILE A 1127 -17.29 11.73 -15.55
N LYS A 1128 -17.94 12.50 -16.41
CA LYS A 1128 -17.29 13.28 -17.48
C LYS A 1128 -17.02 14.72 -17.04
N SER A 1129 -16.11 15.38 -17.76
CA SER A 1129 -15.92 16.83 -17.65
C SER A 1129 -17.25 17.57 -17.88
N GLY A 1130 -17.52 18.59 -17.07
CA GLY A 1130 -18.75 19.39 -17.11
C GLY A 1130 -19.88 18.88 -16.20
N GLU A 1131 -19.77 17.68 -15.61
CA GLU A 1131 -20.78 17.19 -14.66
C GLU A 1131 -20.66 17.85 -13.29
N ILE A 1132 -21.80 18.09 -12.64
CA ILE A 1132 -21.86 18.62 -11.28
C ILE A 1132 -21.63 17.49 -10.28
N VAL A 1133 -20.73 17.72 -9.33
CA VAL A 1133 -20.37 16.80 -8.26
C VAL A 1133 -20.47 17.54 -6.92
N LYS A 1134 -20.81 16.81 -5.86
CA LYS A 1134 -20.78 17.33 -4.49
C LYS A 1134 -19.35 17.30 -3.96
N GLY A 1135 -18.86 18.39 -3.37
CA GLY A 1135 -17.57 18.50 -2.72
C GLY A 1135 -17.70 18.88 -1.26
N ILE A 1136 -16.84 18.36 -0.40
CA ILE A 1136 -16.68 18.78 1.00
C ILE A 1136 -15.47 19.69 1.06
N MET A 1137 -15.64 20.92 1.53
CA MET A 1137 -14.52 21.85 1.75
C MET A 1137 -13.65 21.38 2.93
N LEU A 1138 -12.33 21.37 2.73
CA LEU A 1138 -11.34 20.98 3.75
C LEU A 1138 -10.88 22.16 4.61
N VAL A 1139 -11.09 23.38 4.12
CA VAL A 1139 -10.79 24.64 4.80
C VAL A 1139 -12.08 25.44 4.83
N THR A 1140 -12.42 26.02 5.98
CA THR A 1140 -13.48 27.04 6.06
C THR A 1140 -13.06 28.24 5.21
N LEU A 1141 -13.94 28.62 4.27
CA LEU A 1141 -13.79 29.85 3.49
C LEU A 1141 -13.89 31.08 4.39
#